data_AF-F2RQW9-F1
#
_entry.id   AF-F2RQW9-F1
#
_cell.length_a   1.000
_cell.length_b   1.000
_cell.length_c   1.000
_cell.angle_alpha   90.00
_cell.angle_beta   90.00
_cell.angle_gamma   90.00
#
_symmetry.space_group_name_H-M   'P 1'
#
loop_
_entity.id
_entity.type
_entity.pdbx_description
1 polymer ?
#
loop_
_entity_poly.entity_id
_entity_poly.type
_entity_poly.pdbx_seq_one_letter_code
_entity_poly.pdbx_strand_id
1 'polypeptide(L)'
;MEQIKETFRRCKEEKRSALVAYVTAGYPEASETVDIILAMEDGGADIIELGVPFTDPIADGPTIQRANTQALKNGVTVTSVLEMVRTARRKGLKAPVMMMGYYNPLLQYGEERMLKDAKAAGVNGFIMVDLPPEEAVRFRDLCKKEGLSYVPLIAPATSEARMKLLCGIADSFIYVVSRMGVTGATGTLSSGLPELLKRVHTYSGNVPAALGFGVSTREHFLEVQGIAEGVVIGSQMVTVLGNAAPGERAQKIREYCSSITGRTVQRGPVPEVTNEPGLADQLEALNTIKNPAAIPAQFGEFGGQFVPESLMDCLAELEAGFNEAKNDPKFWEEYRSYYPYMSRPSSLHLAERLTEHAGGANIYLKREDLNHTGSHKINNALGQVLLARRLGKKRIIAETGAGQHGVATATVCAKFGMECVIYMGAEDVRRQALNVFRIKLLGASVIPVEAGSRTLRDAVNEALRAWVVHLDTTHYVIGSAIGAHPFPTIVRTFQSVIGEETKAQMKELTGRLPDAVVACVGGGSNAVGMFYPFSNDPSVKLLGVEAGGDGVDTARHSATLTGGSKGVLHGVRTYVLQNEHGQISDTHSISAGLDYPGVGPELSNWKDSARAKFIAATDAEALIGFKTISQLEGIIPALESSHAVYGAIELAKTMKKGENIVLNLSGRGDKDVQSVADALPELGPKIGWDLRF
;
A
#
# COMPACT_ATOMS: atom_id res chain seq x y z
N MET A 1 30.11 0.54 1.49
CA MET A 1 30.13 0.31 2.95
C MET A 1 31.26 1.05 3.67
N GLU A 2 32.54 0.75 3.44
CA GLU A 2 33.66 1.31 4.25
C GLU A 2 33.75 2.84 4.29
N GLN A 3 33.44 3.51 3.19
CA GLN A 3 33.43 4.98 3.15
C GLN A 3 32.42 5.62 4.13
N ILE A 4 31.32 4.92 4.42
CA ILE A 4 30.30 5.38 5.38
C ILE A 4 30.85 5.24 6.81
N LYS A 5 31.43 4.08 7.13
CA LYS A 5 32.06 3.84 8.45
C LYS A 5 33.16 4.85 8.74
N GLU A 6 34.01 5.09 7.74
CA GLU A 6 35.08 6.07 7.81
C GLU A 6 34.54 7.49 8.06
N THR A 7 33.43 7.84 7.42
CA THR A 7 32.76 9.13 7.64
C THR A 7 32.32 9.29 9.09
N PHE A 8 31.64 8.29 9.67
CA PHE A 8 31.24 8.34 11.09
C PHE A 8 32.45 8.34 12.04
N ARG A 9 33.51 7.58 11.72
CA ARG A 9 34.76 7.58 12.50
C ARG A 9 35.39 8.98 12.53
N ARG A 10 35.53 9.61 11.36
CA ARG A 10 36.04 10.99 11.25
C ARG A 10 35.19 11.99 12.04
N CYS A 11 33.86 11.93 11.90
CA CYS A 11 32.96 12.83 12.64
C CYS A 11 33.13 12.66 14.16
N LYS A 12 33.26 11.42 14.62
CA LYS A 12 33.51 11.09 16.03
C LYS A 12 34.86 11.64 16.53
N GLU A 13 35.93 11.51 15.73
CA GLU A 13 37.25 12.09 16.03
C GLU A 13 37.19 13.62 16.11
N GLU A 14 36.39 14.25 15.25
CA GLU A 14 36.11 15.68 15.23
C GLU A 14 35.08 16.12 16.30
N LYS A 15 34.61 15.20 17.16
CA LYS A 15 33.63 15.44 18.24
C LYS A 15 32.33 16.10 17.76
N ARG A 16 31.82 15.66 16.62
CA ARG A 16 30.57 16.14 16.03
C ARG A 16 29.76 15.00 15.43
N SER A 17 28.49 15.26 15.14
CA SER A 17 27.66 14.32 14.41
C SER A 17 27.84 14.48 12.89
N ALA A 18 27.64 13.39 12.16
CA ALA A 18 27.59 13.42 10.70
C ALA A 18 26.27 14.07 10.24
N LEU A 19 26.33 15.00 9.28
CA LEU A 19 25.12 15.46 8.59
C LEU A 19 24.77 14.48 7.46
N VAL A 20 23.63 13.81 7.58
CA VAL A 20 23.02 13.01 6.51
C VAL A 20 21.94 13.87 5.84
N ALA A 21 22.24 14.35 4.64
CA ALA A 21 21.40 15.34 3.96
C ALA A 21 20.60 14.68 2.82
N TYR A 22 19.27 14.79 2.88
CA TYR A 22 18.37 14.20 1.89
C TYR A 22 17.87 15.20 0.85
N VAL A 23 17.83 14.77 -0.41
CA VAL A 23 17.09 15.44 -1.50
C VAL A 23 16.44 14.39 -2.41
N THR A 24 15.29 14.73 -2.98
CA THR A 24 14.65 13.90 -4.03
C THR A 24 15.36 14.15 -5.36
N ALA A 25 15.89 13.10 -6.00
CA ALA A 25 16.48 13.21 -7.32
C ALA A 25 15.44 13.74 -8.31
N GLY A 26 15.80 14.70 -9.15
CA GLY A 26 14.84 15.32 -10.06
C GLY A 26 14.15 16.56 -9.53
N TYR A 27 14.30 16.90 -8.25
CA TYR A 27 13.60 18.01 -7.63
C TYR A 27 14.52 19.22 -7.35
N PRO A 28 14.08 20.46 -7.67
CA PRO A 28 12.86 20.79 -8.42
C PRO A 28 12.97 20.53 -9.92
N GLU A 29 14.20 20.45 -10.45
CA GLU A 29 14.53 20.12 -11.84
C GLU A 29 15.59 19.01 -11.90
N ALA A 30 15.48 18.14 -12.92
CA ALA A 30 16.40 17.02 -13.09
C ALA A 30 17.83 17.45 -13.44
N SER A 31 17.99 18.51 -14.24
CA SER A 31 19.28 19.05 -14.65
C SER A 31 20.14 19.55 -13.48
N GLU A 32 19.51 20.05 -12.41
CA GLU A 32 20.21 20.67 -11.28
C GLU A 32 20.59 19.68 -10.18
N THR A 33 20.07 18.45 -10.20
CA THR A 33 20.28 17.46 -9.12
C THR A 33 21.77 17.24 -8.83
N VAL A 34 22.59 17.15 -9.88
CA VAL A 34 24.04 16.97 -9.75
C VAL A 34 24.70 18.14 -9.03
N ASP A 35 24.35 19.37 -9.41
CA ASP A 35 24.93 20.57 -8.81
C ASP A 35 24.43 20.78 -7.38
N ILE A 36 23.17 20.38 -7.09
CA ILE A 36 22.59 20.36 -5.74
C ILE A 36 23.39 19.43 -4.82
N ILE A 37 23.61 18.16 -5.19
CA ILE A 37 24.31 17.22 -4.30
C ILE A 37 25.79 17.56 -4.11
N LEU A 38 26.41 18.14 -5.14
CA LEU A 38 27.75 18.74 -5.01
C LEU A 38 27.71 19.91 -4.01
N ALA A 39 26.75 20.82 -4.14
CA ALA A 39 26.65 21.96 -3.25
C ALA A 39 26.33 21.58 -1.79
N MET A 40 25.59 20.49 -1.58
CA MET A 40 25.36 19.91 -0.25
C MET A 40 26.67 19.46 0.40
N GLU A 41 27.54 18.76 -0.33
CA GLU A 41 28.89 18.39 0.15
C GLU A 41 29.73 19.64 0.47
N ASP A 42 29.73 20.65 -0.42
CA ASP A 42 30.46 21.90 -0.21
C ASP A 42 29.96 22.68 1.02
N GLY A 43 28.68 22.49 1.36
CA GLY A 43 28.04 23.03 2.55
C GLY A 43 28.28 22.21 3.82
N GLY A 44 29.01 21.10 3.74
CA GLY A 44 29.38 20.27 4.89
C GLY A 44 28.48 19.06 5.14
N ALA A 45 27.66 18.64 4.16
CA ALA A 45 27.02 17.32 4.24
C ALA A 45 28.08 16.21 4.25
N ASP A 46 28.01 15.31 5.22
CA ASP A 46 28.94 14.20 5.36
C ASP A 46 28.47 12.97 4.57
N ILE A 47 27.15 12.76 4.47
CA ILE A 47 26.52 11.72 3.66
C ILE A 47 25.37 12.35 2.87
N ILE A 48 25.25 11.98 1.60
CA ILE A 48 24.13 12.39 0.73
C ILE A 48 23.13 11.24 0.66
N GLU A 49 21.88 11.52 0.98
CA GLU A 49 20.75 10.62 0.79
C GLU A 49 19.97 11.08 -0.45
N LEU A 50 20.06 10.31 -1.53
CA LEU A 50 19.42 10.64 -2.80
C LEU A 50 18.15 9.83 -2.95
N GLY A 51 17.01 10.52 -2.86
CA GLY A 51 15.68 9.93 -2.97
C GLY A 51 15.36 9.50 -4.39
N VAL A 52 15.06 8.22 -4.59
CA VAL A 52 14.46 7.68 -5.81
C VAL A 52 12.96 7.96 -5.76
N PRO A 53 12.41 8.73 -6.72
CA PRO A 53 11.01 9.11 -6.65
C PRO A 53 10.08 7.91 -6.88
N PHE A 54 8.97 7.91 -6.13
CA PHE A 54 7.93 6.89 -6.22
C PHE A 54 6.54 7.54 -6.18
N THR A 55 5.57 6.96 -6.88
CA THR A 55 4.17 7.46 -6.94
C THR A 55 3.43 7.33 -5.62
N ASP A 56 3.70 6.27 -4.85
CA ASP A 56 2.93 5.92 -3.65
C ASP A 56 3.80 5.85 -2.37
N PRO A 57 4.48 6.94 -2.00
CA PRO A 57 5.39 6.93 -0.87
C PRO A 57 4.63 7.06 0.45
N ILE A 58 4.28 5.92 1.07
CA ILE A 58 3.40 5.87 2.26
C ILE A 58 4.02 6.47 3.54
N ALA A 59 5.35 6.52 3.66
CA ALA A 59 6.05 7.11 4.82
C ALA A 59 6.28 8.63 4.69
N ASP A 60 6.25 9.14 3.46
CA ASP A 60 6.72 10.48 3.16
C ASP A 60 5.69 11.53 3.60
N GLY A 61 6.15 12.60 4.24
CA GLY A 61 5.29 13.75 4.52
C GLY A 61 4.93 14.53 3.25
N PRO A 62 3.94 15.44 3.32
CA PRO A 62 3.44 16.17 2.16
C PRO A 62 4.51 16.91 1.34
N THR A 63 5.56 17.40 2.01
CA THR A 63 6.68 18.08 1.35
C THR A 63 7.46 17.15 0.42
N ILE A 64 7.82 15.94 0.88
CA ILE A 64 8.58 14.98 0.07
C ILE A 64 7.66 14.36 -1.00
N GLN A 65 6.37 14.12 -0.69
CA GLN A 65 5.39 13.69 -1.69
C GLN A 65 5.30 14.65 -2.89
N ARG A 66 5.26 15.96 -2.63
CA ARG A 66 5.28 16.99 -3.69
C ARG A 66 6.58 16.93 -4.50
N ALA A 67 7.71 16.69 -3.84
CA ALA A 67 8.99 16.54 -4.52
C ALA A 67 9.04 15.30 -5.41
N ASN A 68 8.56 14.15 -4.92
CA ASN A 68 8.42 12.92 -5.71
C ASN A 68 7.53 13.15 -6.94
N THR A 69 6.36 13.76 -6.74
CA THR A 69 5.41 14.07 -7.83
C THR A 69 6.07 14.94 -8.91
N GLN A 70 6.79 15.98 -8.49
CA GLN A 70 7.48 16.87 -9.44
C GLN A 70 8.66 16.17 -10.13
N ALA A 71 9.44 15.36 -9.41
CA ALA A 71 10.53 14.59 -9.99
C ALA A 71 10.02 13.58 -11.03
N LEU A 72 8.90 12.92 -10.79
CA LEU A 72 8.26 12.03 -11.75
C LEU A 72 7.77 12.79 -12.99
N LYS A 73 7.20 13.99 -12.82
CA LYS A 73 6.85 14.87 -13.95
C LYS A 73 8.07 15.28 -14.77
N ASN A 74 9.23 15.39 -14.14
CA ASN A 74 10.49 15.67 -14.80
C ASN A 74 11.11 14.42 -15.48
N GLY A 75 10.40 13.29 -15.50
CA GLY A 75 10.83 12.06 -16.15
C GLY A 75 11.93 11.29 -15.40
N VAL A 76 12.07 11.50 -14.10
CA VAL A 76 13.12 10.83 -13.31
C VAL A 76 12.79 9.36 -13.10
N THR A 77 13.75 8.51 -13.46
CA THR A 77 13.73 7.05 -13.34
C THR A 77 14.93 6.56 -12.55
N VAL A 78 14.92 5.30 -12.09
CA VAL A 78 16.09 4.66 -11.44
C VAL A 78 17.36 4.82 -12.28
N THR A 79 17.28 4.60 -13.60
CA THR A 79 18.41 4.77 -14.51
C THR A 79 18.95 6.20 -14.53
N SER A 80 18.06 7.20 -14.55
CA SER A 80 18.48 8.61 -14.50
C SER A 80 19.13 8.97 -13.17
N VAL A 81 18.65 8.43 -12.05
CA VAL A 81 19.24 8.65 -10.72
C VAL A 81 20.67 8.09 -10.68
N LEU A 82 20.88 6.88 -11.20
CA LEU A 82 22.21 6.28 -11.31
C LEU A 82 23.14 7.13 -12.16
N GLU A 83 22.65 7.71 -13.27
CA GLU A 83 23.44 8.60 -14.11
C GLU A 83 23.77 9.94 -13.46
N MET A 84 22.86 10.49 -12.66
CA MET A 84 23.12 11.67 -11.82
C MET A 84 24.27 11.39 -10.85
N VAL A 85 24.29 10.22 -10.21
CA VAL A 85 25.40 9.82 -9.32
C VAL A 85 26.71 9.69 -10.09
N ARG A 86 26.73 9.00 -11.25
CA ARG A 86 27.93 8.90 -12.11
C ARG A 86 28.48 10.27 -12.49
N THR A 87 27.60 11.18 -12.85
CA THR A 87 27.97 12.54 -13.25
C THR A 87 28.51 13.34 -12.07
N ALA A 88 27.90 13.23 -10.89
CA ALA A 88 28.42 13.87 -9.69
C ALA A 88 29.78 13.32 -9.26
N ARG A 89 30.00 11.99 -9.36
CA ARG A 89 31.31 11.37 -9.12
C ARG A 89 32.37 11.90 -10.08
N ARG A 90 32.07 12.00 -11.39
CA ARG A 90 32.97 12.61 -12.40
C ARG A 90 33.29 14.08 -12.10
N LYS A 91 32.33 14.83 -11.55
CA LYS A 91 32.52 16.22 -11.10
C LYS A 91 33.18 16.34 -9.71
N GLY A 92 33.58 15.22 -9.11
CA GLY A 92 34.40 15.20 -7.89
C GLY A 92 33.61 15.07 -6.58
N LEU A 93 32.35 14.61 -6.61
CA LEU A 93 31.60 14.27 -5.38
C LEU A 93 32.34 13.17 -4.62
N LYS A 94 32.79 13.44 -3.39
CA LYS A 94 33.49 12.48 -2.52
C LYS A 94 32.58 11.91 -1.44
N ALA A 95 31.58 12.65 -0.97
CA ALA A 95 30.66 12.21 0.07
C ALA A 95 30.00 10.86 -0.31
N PRO A 96 29.84 9.91 0.64
CA PRO A 96 29.06 8.71 0.42
C PRO A 96 27.63 9.05 -0.04
N VAL A 97 27.11 8.31 -1.02
CA VAL A 97 25.75 8.45 -1.53
C VAL A 97 24.95 7.22 -1.14
N MET A 98 23.84 7.45 -0.45
CA MET A 98 22.82 6.45 -0.12
C MET A 98 21.64 6.64 -1.07
N MET A 99 21.20 5.58 -1.75
CA MET A 99 19.93 5.61 -2.47
C MET A 99 18.80 5.28 -1.49
N MET A 100 17.90 6.23 -1.27
CA MET A 100 16.71 6.03 -0.44
C MET A 100 15.46 5.93 -1.31
N GLY A 101 14.57 5.00 -1.00
CA GLY A 101 13.31 4.87 -1.72
C GLY A 101 12.44 3.73 -1.21
N TYR A 102 11.43 3.39 -2.00
CA TYR A 102 10.52 2.29 -1.77
C TYR A 102 10.95 1.08 -2.58
N TYR A 103 10.57 -0.12 -2.13
CA TYR A 103 11.06 -1.36 -2.71
C TYR A 103 10.53 -1.58 -4.14
N ASN A 104 9.36 -1.05 -4.50
CA ASN A 104 8.72 -1.36 -5.79
C ASN A 104 9.54 -0.94 -7.04
N PRO A 105 10.04 0.31 -7.17
CA PRO A 105 10.94 0.67 -8.28
C PRO A 105 12.21 -0.18 -8.35
N LEU A 106 12.75 -0.60 -7.20
CA LEU A 106 13.93 -1.46 -7.14
C LEU A 106 13.60 -2.88 -7.62
N LEU A 107 12.48 -3.43 -7.17
CA LEU A 107 11.99 -4.75 -7.56
C LEU A 107 11.77 -4.81 -9.08
N GLN A 108 11.16 -3.77 -9.66
CA GLN A 108 10.91 -3.69 -11.09
C GLN A 108 12.19 -3.51 -11.92
N TYR A 109 13.20 -2.81 -11.39
CA TYR A 109 14.51 -2.72 -12.04
C TYR A 109 15.29 -4.05 -12.00
N GLY A 110 15.00 -4.89 -11.00
CA GLY A 110 15.68 -6.13 -10.69
C GLY A 110 16.76 -5.93 -9.63
N GLU A 111 16.67 -6.66 -8.52
CA GLU A 111 17.55 -6.46 -7.34
C GLU A 111 19.03 -6.61 -7.68
N GLU A 112 19.43 -7.73 -8.28
CA GLU A 112 20.85 -7.97 -8.61
C GLU A 112 21.40 -6.93 -9.58
N ARG A 113 20.60 -6.56 -10.59
CA ARG A 113 20.96 -5.53 -11.56
C ARG A 113 21.11 -4.17 -10.87
N MET A 114 20.18 -3.81 -10.00
CA MET A 114 20.22 -2.57 -9.21
C MET A 114 21.52 -2.47 -8.41
N LEU A 115 21.89 -3.53 -7.69
CA LEU A 115 23.09 -3.51 -6.85
C LEU A 115 24.38 -3.35 -7.67
N LYS A 116 24.51 -4.09 -8.78
CA LYS A 116 25.67 -3.97 -9.69
C LYS A 116 25.76 -2.57 -10.30
N ASP A 117 24.65 -2.07 -10.83
CA ASP A 117 24.62 -0.75 -11.49
C ASP A 117 24.84 0.39 -10.50
N ALA A 118 24.30 0.28 -9.27
CA ALA A 118 24.52 1.24 -8.19
C ALA A 118 25.99 1.26 -7.73
N LYS A 119 26.60 0.08 -7.55
CA LYS A 119 28.02 -0.03 -7.24
C LYS A 119 28.88 0.62 -8.34
N ALA A 120 28.60 0.31 -9.61
CA ALA A 120 29.29 0.90 -10.75
C ALA A 120 29.07 2.43 -10.86
N ALA A 121 27.90 2.93 -10.45
CA ALA A 121 27.61 4.36 -10.42
C ALA A 121 28.35 5.12 -9.31
N GLY A 122 28.87 4.41 -8.30
CA GLY A 122 29.51 5.00 -7.12
C GLY A 122 28.54 5.27 -5.96
N VAL A 123 27.41 4.57 -5.91
CA VAL A 123 26.52 4.50 -4.74
C VAL A 123 27.16 3.65 -3.65
N ASN A 124 26.93 4.00 -2.39
CA ASN A 124 27.56 3.36 -1.24
C ASN A 124 26.62 2.42 -0.47
N GLY A 125 25.31 2.55 -0.66
CA GLY A 125 24.31 1.72 -0.03
C GLY A 125 22.87 2.18 -0.29
N PHE A 126 21.94 1.49 0.37
CA PHE A 126 20.50 1.66 0.24
C PHE A 126 19.81 1.89 1.59
N ILE A 127 18.74 2.69 1.55
CA ILE A 127 17.72 2.77 2.60
C ILE A 127 16.38 2.44 1.94
N MET A 128 15.82 1.26 2.22
CA MET A 128 14.50 0.87 1.71
C MET A 128 13.46 1.07 2.80
N VAL A 129 12.56 2.02 2.59
CA VAL A 129 11.67 2.54 3.64
C VAL A 129 10.61 1.53 4.08
N ASP A 130 10.21 0.64 3.18
CA ASP A 130 9.08 -0.28 3.30
C ASP A 130 9.50 -1.76 3.23
N LEU A 131 10.79 -2.08 3.37
CA LEU A 131 11.28 -3.45 3.27
C LEU A 131 11.12 -4.19 4.62
N PRO A 132 10.32 -5.28 4.70
CA PRO A 132 10.16 -6.02 5.93
C PRO A 132 11.46 -6.76 6.31
N PRO A 133 11.70 -7.08 7.60
CA PRO A 133 12.97 -7.59 8.09
C PRO A 133 13.35 -8.92 7.45
N GLU A 134 12.35 -9.77 7.16
CA GLU A 134 12.56 -11.06 6.49
C GLU A 134 13.18 -10.87 5.10
N GLU A 135 12.71 -9.87 4.34
CA GLU A 135 13.29 -9.50 3.04
C GLU A 135 14.56 -8.67 3.20
N ALA A 136 14.67 -7.87 4.27
CA ALA A 136 15.82 -7.02 4.56
C ALA A 136 17.07 -7.85 4.83
N VAL A 137 16.97 -9.00 5.51
CA VAL A 137 18.10 -9.93 5.69
C VAL A 137 18.64 -10.39 4.33
N ARG A 138 17.75 -10.87 3.46
CA ARG A 138 18.10 -11.35 2.12
C ARG A 138 18.71 -10.22 1.28
N PHE A 139 18.08 -9.05 1.27
CA PHE A 139 18.55 -7.90 0.50
C PHE A 139 19.88 -7.34 1.05
N ARG A 140 20.08 -7.33 2.37
CA ARG A 140 21.36 -6.99 3.01
C ARG A 140 22.47 -7.91 2.54
N ASP A 141 22.23 -9.22 2.54
CA ASP A 141 23.24 -10.18 2.12
C ASP A 141 23.65 -9.98 0.65
N LEU A 142 22.71 -9.61 -0.21
CA LEU A 142 23.00 -9.19 -1.59
C LEU A 142 23.82 -7.89 -1.63
N CYS A 143 23.44 -6.87 -0.85
CA CYS A 143 24.20 -5.61 -0.75
C CYS A 143 25.65 -5.88 -0.33
N LYS A 144 25.85 -6.72 0.70
CA LYS A 144 27.16 -7.06 1.25
C LYS A 144 28.05 -7.75 0.21
N LYS A 145 27.49 -8.66 -0.60
CA LYS A 145 28.22 -9.31 -1.71
C LYS A 145 28.79 -8.31 -2.72
N GLU A 146 28.06 -7.22 -2.99
CA GLU A 146 28.47 -6.16 -3.91
C GLU A 146 29.25 -5.01 -3.21
N GLY A 147 29.57 -5.14 -1.92
CA GLY A 147 30.29 -4.14 -1.13
C GLY A 147 29.48 -2.86 -0.83
N LEU A 148 28.15 -2.96 -0.90
CA LEU A 148 27.17 -1.92 -0.61
C LEU A 148 26.63 -2.08 0.81
N SER A 149 26.22 -0.98 1.44
CA SER A 149 25.54 -1.05 2.74
C SER A 149 24.03 -1.14 2.55
N TYR A 150 23.36 -1.96 3.35
CA TYR A 150 21.94 -1.74 3.65
C TYR A 150 21.83 -1.07 5.02
N VAL A 151 20.98 -0.06 5.14
CA VAL A 151 20.76 0.69 6.39
C VAL A 151 19.36 0.40 6.89
N PRO A 152 19.21 -0.35 8.00
CA PRO A 152 17.91 -0.63 8.58
C PRO A 152 17.34 0.61 9.29
N LEU A 153 16.01 0.71 9.29
CA LEU A 153 15.28 1.74 10.01
C LEU A 153 14.75 1.20 11.34
N ILE A 154 14.83 1.98 12.40
CA ILE A 154 14.26 1.68 13.71
C ILE A 154 13.38 2.87 14.13
N ALA A 155 12.17 2.57 14.62
CA ALA A 155 11.23 3.54 15.13
C ALA A 155 10.94 3.28 16.63
N PRO A 156 10.30 4.23 17.35
CA PRO A 156 9.82 3.97 18.71
C PRO A 156 8.89 2.76 18.77
N ALA A 157 8.14 2.55 17.68
CA ALA A 157 7.25 1.41 17.47
C ALA A 157 7.93 0.13 16.95
N THR A 158 9.25 0.01 17.12
CA THR A 158 9.96 -1.24 16.81
C THR A 158 10.00 -2.15 18.04
N SER A 159 9.33 -3.30 17.95
CA SER A 159 9.36 -4.33 18.98
C SER A 159 10.79 -4.81 19.31
N GLU A 160 11.01 -5.31 20.52
CA GLU A 160 12.36 -5.70 20.97
C GLU A 160 12.99 -6.81 20.11
N ALA A 161 12.22 -7.84 19.75
CA ALA A 161 12.70 -8.93 18.91
C ALA A 161 13.13 -8.43 17.52
N ARG A 162 12.33 -7.53 16.93
CA ARG A 162 12.61 -6.94 15.62
C ARG A 162 13.79 -5.98 15.68
N MET A 163 13.92 -5.20 16.76
CA MET A 163 15.07 -4.33 17.00
C MET A 163 16.38 -5.12 17.03
N LYS A 164 16.42 -6.25 17.74
CA LYS A 164 17.60 -7.13 17.78
C LYS A 164 17.97 -7.65 16.39
N LEU A 165 16.98 -8.04 15.60
CA LEU A 165 17.19 -8.48 14.22
C LEU A 165 17.76 -7.36 13.34
N LEU A 166 17.12 -6.18 13.35
CA LEU A 166 17.53 -5.03 12.55
C LEU A 166 18.92 -4.51 12.96
N CYS A 167 19.20 -4.43 14.26
CA CYS A 167 20.53 -4.10 14.76
C CYS A 167 21.58 -5.13 14.35
N GLY A 168 21.22 -6.42 14.33
CA GLY A 168 22.14 -7.51 13.94
C GLY A 168 22.51 -7.53 12.45
N ILE A 169 21.70 -6.89 11.60
CA ILE A 169 22.00 -6.77 10.15
C ILE A 169 22.62 -5.42 9.76
N ALA A 170 22.74 -4.48 10.69
CA ALA A 170 23.26 -3.14 10.41
C ALA A 170 24.79 -3.16 10.20
N ASP A 171 25.24 -2.89 8.97
CA ASP A 171 26.66 -2.95 8.64
C ASP A 171 27.40 -1.60 8.74
N SER A 172 26.70 -0.46 8.75
CA SER A 172 27.33 0.88 8.71
C SER A 172 26.77 1.86 9.73
N PHE A 173 25.48 2.19 9.63
CA PHE A 173 24.74 2.96 10.62
C PHE A 173 23.29 2.47 10.65
N ILE A 174 22.57 2.87 11.70
CA ILE A 174 21.14 2.61 11.87
C ILE A 174 20.40 3.93 11.72
N TYR A 175 19.36 3.95 10.89
CA TYR A 175 18.48 5.10 10.77
C TYR A 175 17.44 5.03 11.88
N VAL A 176 17.47 5.97 12.82
CA VAL A 176 16.46 6.07 13.89
C VAL A 176 15.46 7.15 13.53
N VAL A 177 14.19 6.77 13.38
CA VAL A 177 13.09 7.69 13.16
C VAL A 177 12.61 8.17 14.52
N SER A 178 12.60 9.47 14.78
CA SER A 178 12.30 10.01 16.11
C SER A 178 10.81 10.12 16.46
N ARG A 179 9.91 9.96 15.49
CA ARG A 179 8.47 10.25 15.64
C ARG A 179 7.59 9.11 15.14
N MET A 180 6.44 8.98 15.80
CA MET A 180 5.27 8.29 15.29
C MET A 180 4.56 9.25 14.33
N GLY A 181 4.66 9.00 13.01
CA GLY A 181 4.00 9.81 11.97
C GLY A 181 4.87 10.02 10.72
N VAL A 182 4.37 10.79 9.76
CA VAL A 182 5.10 11.16 8.53
C VAL A 182 6.16 12.24 8.78
N THR A 183 7.16 12.34 7.90
CA THR A 183 8.27 13.31 8.03
C THR A 183 7.82 14.77 7.97
N GLY A 184 8.23 15.61 8.93
CA GLY A 184 8.09 17.08 8.84
C GLY A 184 6.98 17.76 9.67
N ALA A 185 6.25 17.05 10.55
CA ALA A 185 5.40 17.72 11.54
C ALA A 185 6.24 18.54 12.55
N THR A 186 5.76 19.66 13.08
CA THR A 186 6.47 20.49 14.09
C THR A 186 6.28 19.93 15.52
N GLY A 187 7.33 19.87 16.35
CA GLY A 187 7.24 19.35 17.74
C GLY A 187 8.59 19.11 18.44
N THR A 188 8.56 18.89 19.76
CA THR A 188 9.71 18.63 20.66
C THR A 188 10.24 17.18 20.57
N LEU A 189 11.47 16.92 21.06
CA LEU A 189 12.02 15.55 21.17
C LEU A 189 11.10 14.65 22.02
N SER A 190 10.86 13.43 21.55
CA SER A 190 10.19 12.41 22.36
C SER A 190 11.01 12.11 23.61
N SER A 191 10.37 12.12 24.79
CA SER A 191 11.04 11.83 26.07
C SER A 191 11.65 10.42 26.14
N GLY A 192 11.19 9.48 25.30
CA GLY A 192 11.71 8.12 25.22
C GLY A 192 12.93 7.94 24.30
N LEU A 193 13.37 8.99 23.60
CA LEU A 193 14.40 8.86 22.56
C LEU A 193 15.79 8.47 23.10
N PRO A 194 16.28 8.99 24.25
CA PRO A 194 17.55 8.54 24.81
C PRO A 194 17.57 7.05 25.15
N GLU A 195 16.47 6.51 25.68
CA GLU A 195 16.36 5.09 26.00
C GLU A 195 16.29 4.23 24.72
N LEU A 196 15.60 4.71 23.68
CA LEU A 196 15.60 4.05 22.37
C LEU A 196 17.02 3.96 21.79
N LEU A 197 17.76 5.07 21.77
CA LEU A 197 19.14 5.09 21.26
C LEU A 197 20.06 4.16 22.06
N LYS A 198 19.94 4.17 23.39
CA LYS A 198 20.68 3.24 24.27
C LYS A 198 20.40 1.77 23.93
N ARG A 199 19.13 1.41 23.66
CA ARG A 199 18.76 0.05 23.22
C ARG A 199 19.36 -0.27 21.85
N VAL A 200 19.29 0.66 20.90
CA VAL A 200 19.89 0.52 19.57
C VAL A 200 21.39 0.26 19.67
N HIS A 201 22.13 1.06 20.43
CA HIS A 201 23.56 0.87 20.65
C HIS A 201 23.88 -0.45 21.36
N THR A 202 23.08 -0.82 22.36
CA THR A 202 23.24 -2.10 23.08
C THR A 202 23.10 -3.30 22.14
N TYR A 203 22.04 -3.33 21.33
CA TYR A 203 21.78 -4.48 20.45
C TYR A 203 22.63 -4.50 19.18
N SER A 204 23.12 -3.35 18.72
CA SER A 204 23.97 -3.27 17.52
C SER A 204 25.46 -3.40 17.82
N GLY A 205 25.87 -3.38 19.09
CA GLY A 205 27.29 -3.32 19.45
C GLY A 205 27.91 -1.95 19.16
N ASN A 206 27.16 -0.88 19.42
CA ASN A 206 27.53 0.53 19.19
C ASN A 206 27.76 0.92 17.73
N VAL A 207 26.98 0.33 16.81
CA VAL A 207 26.87 0.88 15.44
C VAL A 207 26.32 2.31 15.54
N PRO A 208 26.87 3.30 14.80
CA PRO A 208 26.37 4.67 14.82
C PRO A 208 24.87 4.77 14.53
N ALA A 209 24.17 5.62 15.27
CA ALA A 209 22.78 5.94 15.03
C ALA A 209 22.66 7.31 14.33
N ALA A 210 21.96 7.35 13.20
CA ALA A 210 21.59 8.58 12.52
C ALA A 210 20.12 8.91 12.81
N LEU A 211 19.87 10.02 13.47
CA LEU A 211 18.55 10.38 13.97
C LEU A 211 17.83 11.34 13.01
N GLY A 212 16.71 10.90 12.45
CA GLY A 212 15.78 11.74 11.70
C GLY A 212 14.79 12.42 12.63
N PHE A 213 15.01 13.71 12.91
CA PHE A 213 14.22 14.50 13.87
C PHE A 213 13.68 15.81 13.29
N GLY A 214 12.94 15.80 12.18
CA GLY A 214 12.27 17.03 11.66
C GLY A 214 13.15 18.29 11.70
N VAL A 215 14.46 18.12 11.55
CA VAL A 215 15.47 19.12 11.91
C VAL A 215 15.41 20.19 10.84
N SER A 216 15.37 21.44 11.27
CA SER A 216 15.20 22.57 10.35
C SER A 216 16.16 23.72 10.65
N THR A 217 16.61 23.85 11.90
CA THR A 217 17.53 24.91 12.34
C THR A 217 18.81 24.33 12.94
N ARG A 218 19.80 25.21 13.15
CA ARG A 218 21.08 24.85 13.78
C ARG A 218 20.88 24.39 15.22
N GLU A 219 19.97 25.02 15.95
CA GLU A 219 19.66 24.68 17.34
C GLU A 219 19.15 23.25 17.43
N HIS A 220 18.18 22.86 16.58
CA HIS A 220 17.71 21.47 16.49
C HIS A 220 18.85 20.50 16.15
N PHE A 221 19.76 20.87 15.24
CA PHE A 221 20.91 20.03 14.89
C PHE A 221 21.84 19.82 16.10
N LEU A 222 22.13 20.87 16.87
CA LEU A 222 22.98 20.80 18.06
C LEU A 222 22.33 19.98 19.19
N GLU A 223 21.01 20.06 19.36
CA GLU A 223 20.26 19.22 20.29
C GLU A 223 20.41 17.74 19.96
N VAL A 224 20.25 17.37 18.68
CA VAL A 224 20.40 15.99 18.22
C VAL A 224 21.86 15.52 18.31
N GLN A 225 22.83 16.39 18.00
CA GLN A 225 24.25 16.08 18.11
C GLN A 225 24.65 15.65 19.54
N GLY A 226 23.93 16.14 20.57
CA GLY A 226 24.17 15.74 21.95
C GLY A 226 23.84 14.28 22.26
N ILE A 227 23.08 13.59 21.41
CA ILE A 227 22.55 12.25 21.70
C ILE A 227 22.75 11.20 20.59
N ALA A 228 23.09 11.61 19.35
CA ALA A 228 23.22 10.69 18.22
C ALA A 228 24.46 11.00 17.35
N GLU A 229 25.06 9.97 16.77
CA GLU A 229 26.28 10.10 15.95
C GLU A 229 26.02 10.70 14.55
N GLY A 230 24.76 10.70 14.10
CA GLY A 230 24.33 11.33 12.86
C GLY A 230 23.01 12.08 13.01
N VAL A 231 22.83 13.13 12.19
CA VAL A 231 21.60 13.92 12.12
C VAL A 231 21.08 13.88 10.70
N VAL A 232 19.84 13.44 10.51
CA VAL A 232 19.20 13.37 9.18
C VAL A 232 18.30 14.59 8.95
N ILE A 233 18.49 15.27 7.80
CA ILE A 233 17.69 16.42 7.38
C ILE A 233 17.15 16.20 5.97
N GLY A 234 15.83 16.07 5.84
CA GLY A 234 15.16 15.88 4.53
C GLY A 234 14.14 16.96 4.18
N SER A 235 12.99 17.01 4.86
CA SER A 235 11.89 17.91 4.49
C SER A 235 12.29 19.39 4.41
N GLN A 236 13.24 19.84 5.25
CA GLN A 236 13.74 21.21 5.18
C GLN A 236 14.66 21.45 3.97
N MET A 237 15.48 20.48 3.58
CA MET A 237 16.30 20.57 2.35
C MET A 237 15.39 20.75 1.12
N VAL A 238 14.33 19.94 1.04
CA VAL A 238 13.32 20.03 -0.02
C VAL A 238 12.62 21.40 0.00
N THR A 239 12.28 21.92 1.18
CA THR A 239 11.66 23.25 1.32
C THR A 239 12.59 24.37 0.85
N VAL A 240 13.87 24.32 1.21
CA VAL A 240 14.88 25.29 0.74
C VAL A 240 14.99 25.29 -0.77
N LEU A 241 15.05 24.11 -1.39
CA LEU A 241 15.10 23.97 -2.85
C LEU A 241 13.83 24.46 -3.54
N GLY A 242 12.66 24.15 -2.99
CA GLY A 242 11.37 24.57 -3.54
C GLY A 242 11.14 26.08 -3.51
N ASN A 243 11.73 26.78 -2.53
CA ASN A 243 11.63 28.24 -2.39
C ASN A 243 12.71 29.01 -3.17
N ALA A 244 13.76 28.35 -3.63
CA ALA A 244 14.86 28.98 -4.35
C ALA A 244 14.53 29.15 -5.85
N ALA A 245 14.96 30.29 -6.42
CA ALA A 245 14.82 30.55 -7.85
C ALA A 245 15.69 29.57 -8.68
N PRO A 246 15.29 29.25 -9.93
CA PRO A 246 16.13 28.46 -10.85
C PRO A 246 17.55 29.03 -10.95
N GLY A 247 18.58 28.18 -10.90
CA GLY A 247 19.98 28.59 -10.91
C GLY A 247 20.56 29.04 -9.55
N GLU A 248 19.72 29.40 -8.57
CA GLU A 248 20.17 29.74 -7.20
C GLU A 248 20.13 28.56 -6.22
N ARG A 249 19.47 27.45 -6.62
CA ARG A 249 19.20 26.28 -5.76
C ARG A 249 20.45 25.66 -5.15
N ALA A 250 21.50 25.46 -5.95
CA ALA A 250 22.78 24.94 -5.49
C ALA A 250 23.43 25.87 -4.44
N GLN A 251 23.43 27.18 -4.68
CA GLN A 251 23.93 28.14 -3.71
C GLN A 251 23.11 28.11 -2.41
N LYS A 252 21.78 28.12 -2.50
CA LYS A 252 20.89 28.14 -1.33
C LYS A 252 21.01 26.89 -0.49
N ILE A 253 21.14 25.71 -1.10
CA ILE A 253 21.32 24.47 -0.33
C ILE A 253 22.69 24.41 0.35
N ARG A 254 23.73 24.94 -0.30
CA ARG A 254 25.06 25.09 0.30
C ARG A 254 25.02 26.01 1.52
N GLU A 255 24.44 27.20 1.36
CA GLU A 255 24.25 28.18 2.45
C GLU A 255 23.51 27.56 3.63
N TYR A 256 22.44 26.80 3.34
CA TYR A 256 21.67 26.10 4.37
C TYR A 256 22.50 25.04 5.09
N CYS A 257 23.14 24.10 4.37
CA CYS A 257 24.02 23.10 4.98
C CYS A 257 25.14 23.74 5.82
N SER A 258 25.74 24.82 5.32
CA SER A 258 26.78 25.56 6.05
C SER A 258 26.25 26.24 7.31
N SER A 259 25.03 26.77 7.28
CA SER A 259 24.39 27.36 8.46
C SER A 259 24.13 26.31 9.56
N ILE A 260 23.70 25.10 9.16
CA ILE A 260 23.44 23.99 10.06
C ILE A 260 24.74 23.47 10.66
N THR A 261 25.74 23.17 9.82
CA THR A 261 26.98 22.54 10.27
C THR A 261 28.00 23.53 10.83
N GLY A 262 27.93 24.80 10.45
CA GLY A 262 28.95 25.82 10.73
C GLY A 262 30.22 25.64 9.92
N ARG A 263 30.19 24.84 8.83
CA ARG A 263 31.36 24.45 8.04
C ARG A 263 31.16 24.80 6.56
N THR A 264 32.28 25.01 5.88
CA THR A 264 32.37 25.03 4.41
C THR A 264 33.53 24.14 3.99
N VAL A 265 33.31 23.30 2.99
CA VAL A 265 34.34 22.39 2.45
C VAL A 265 34.92 23.02 1.18
N GLN A 266 36.25 23.05 1.07
CA GLN A 266 36.93 23.44 -0.17
C GLN A 266 37.32 22.19 -0.97
N ARG A 267 36.89 22.10 -2.24
CA ARG A 267 37.28 20.99 -3.12
C ARG A 267 38.71 21.18 -3.63
N GLY A 268 39.58 20.20 -3.35
CA GLY A 268 40.88 20.05 -4.03
C GLY A 268 40.74 19.35 -5.40
N PRO A 269 41.78 19.39 -6.25
CA PRO A 269 41.75 18.82 -7.60
C PRO A 269 41.51 17.30 -7.60
N VAL A 270 40.85 16.81 -8.66
CA VAL A 270 40.36 15.44 -8.85
C VAL A 270 41.52 14.50 -9.24
N PRO A 271 41.79 13.40 -8.50
CA PRO A 271 42.72 12.35 -8.96
C PRO A 271 42.00 11.25 -9.76
N GLU A 272 42.72 10.65 -10.72
CA GLU A 272 42.29 9.50 -11.54
C GLU A 272 42.19 8.19 -10.73
N VAL A 273 41.27 7.31 -11.14
CA VAL A 273 40.94 6.04 -10.48
C VAL A 273 41.51 4.85 -11.25
N THR A 274 42.21 3.94 -10.57
CA THR A 274 42.68 2.64 -11.09
C THR A 274 41.86 1.48 -10.49
N ASN A 275 41.51 0.50 -11.33
CA ASN A 275 40.83 -0.77 -10.98
C ASN A 275 41.85 -1.87 -10.61
N GLU A 276 41.45 -2.84 -9.76
CA GLU A 276 41.64 -4.32 -9.93
C GLU A 276 41.15 -5.16 -8.68
N PRO A 277 40.95 -6.50 -8.79
CA PRO A 277 39.89 -7.26 -8.08
C PRO A 277 40.35 -8.39 -7.12
N GLY A 278 39.40 -9.08 -6.44
CA GLY A 278 39.59 -10.46 -5.93
C GLY A 278 38.69 -10.98 -4.78
N LEU A 279 37.77 -11.88 -5.16
CA LEU A 279 36.75 -12.77 -4.55
C LEU A 279 36.93 -13.54 -3.18
N ALA A 280 35.74 -13.93 -2.63
CA ALA A 280 35.31 -15.17 -1.91
C ALA A 280 35.77 -15.42 -0.44
N ASP A 281 34.99 -15.99 0.52
CA ASP A 281 33.77 -16.83 0.52
C ASP A 281 33.05 -16.84 1.91
N GLN A 282 31.84 -17.42 1.93
CA GLN A 282 31.08 -18.08 3.03
C GLN A 282 29.83 -17.39 3.63
N LEU A 283 28.69 -18.08 3.41
CA LEU A 283 27.35 -17.90 3.95
C LEU A 283 26.84 -19.30 4.31
N GLU A 284 26.43 -19.53 5.57
CA GLU A 284 25.23 -20.30 5.90
C GLU A 284 24.96 -20.26 7.41
N ALA A 285 23.68 -20.02 7.73
CA ALA A 285 22.93 -20.33 8.94
C ALA A 285 22.24 -19.09 9.52
N LEU A 286 20.89 -19.05 9.37
CA LEU A 286 19.93 -18.79 10.44
C LEU A 286 18.53 -18.63 9.82
N ASN A 287 17.80 -19.74 9.78
CA ASN A 287 16.35 -19.75 9.60
C ASN A 287 15.79 -20.56 10.77
N THR A 288 15.34 -19.89 11.84
CA THR A 288 14.35 -20.42 12.80
C THR A 288 14.07 -19.44 13.93
N ILE A 289 13.03 -18.61 13.77
CA ILE A 289 12.06 -18.36 14.84
C ILE A 289 10.68 -18.31 14.18
N LYS A 290 10.01 -19.47 14.03
CA LYS A 290 8.58 -19.50 13.70
C LYS A 290 7.80 -19.59 15.00
N ASN A 291 7.05 -18.55 15.32
CA ASN A 291 6.01 -18.65 16.36
C ASN A 291 4.88 -19.53 15.80
N PRO A 292 4.57 -20.71 16.38
CA PRO A 292 3.54 -21.61 15.89
C PRO A 292 2.11 -21.02 15.95
N ALA A 293 1.92 -19.93 16.70
CA ALA A 293 0.65 -19.23 16.83
C ALA A 293 0.47 -18.06 15.84
N ALA A 294 1.49 -17.70 15.06
CA ALA A 294 1.42 -16.59 14.12
C ALA A 294 0.68 -16.98 12.82
N ILE A 295 -0.17 -16.09 12.33
CA ILE A 295 -0.83 -16.28 11.03
C ILE A 295 0.25 -16.18 9.94
N PRO A 296 0.26 -17.03 8.91
CA PRO A 296 1.18 -16.85 7.79
C PRO A 296 1.04 -15.45 7.21
N ALA A 297 2.11 -14.65 7.28
CA ALA A 297 2.12 -13.28 6.75
C ALA A 297 2.04 -13.26 5.21
N GLN A 298 2.25 -14.41 4.56
CA GLN A 298 2.31 -14.57 3.11
C GLN A 298 1.42 -15.72 2.62
N PHE A 299 0.92 -15.57 1.40
CA PHE A 299 0.23 -16.56 0.58
C PHE A 299 1.10 -16.86 -0.64
N GLY A 300 1.85 -17.98 -0.60
CA GLY A 300 2.93 -18.18 -1.57
C GLY A 300 3.98 -17.07 -1.42
N GLU A 301 4.26 -16.34 -2.49
CA GLU A 301 5.17 -15.17 -2.46
C GLU A 301 4.46 -13.82 -2.18
N PHE A 302 3.13 -13.80 -2.11
CA PHE A 302 2.33 -12.59 -1.96
C PHE A 302 1.99 -12.32 -0.49
N GLY A 303 1.75 -11.07 -0.11
CA GLY A 303 1.49 -10.69 1.27
C GLY A 303 2.64 -9.90 1.88
N GLY A 304 2.92 -10.16 3.15
CA GLY A 304 3.96 -9.48 3.93
C GLY A 304 3.52 -8.16 4.55
N GLN A 305 4.49 -7.47 5.14
CA GLN A 305 4.33 -6.18 5.81
C GLN A 305 5.32 -5.18 5.21
N PHE A 306 5.10 -4.84 3.94
CA PHE A 306 5.94 -3.88 3.20
C PHE A 306 5.59 -2.44 3.59
N VAL A 307 5.77 -2.12 4.87
CA VAL A 307 5.36 -0.86 5.48
C VAL A 307 6.53 -0.19 6.18
N PRO A 308 6.48 1.13 6.37
CA PRO A 308 7.40 1.84 7.24
C PRO A 308 7.43 1.24 8.63
N GLU A 309 8.61 1.23 9.23
CA GLU A 309 8.83 0.64 10.54
C GLU A 309 7.93 1.26 11.64
N SER A 310 7.48 2.50 11.47
CA SER A 310 6.52 3.17 12.37
C SER A 310 5.13 2.53 12.43
N LEU A 311 4.77 1.65 11.48
CA LEU A 311 3.49 0.93 11.43
C LEU A 311 3.57 -0.47 12.06
N MET A 312 4.74 -0.91 12.51
CA MET A 312 4.91 -2.31 12.89
C MET A 312 4.20 -2.70 14.18
N ASP A 313 4.30 -1.89 15.24
CA ASP A 313 3.64 -2.20 16.50
C ASP A 313 2.12 -2.21 16.38
N CYS A 314 1.51 -1.34 15.57
CA CYS A 314 0.06 -1.36 15.40
C CYS A 314 -0.43 -2.56 14.61
N LEU A 315 0.34 -3.03 13.63
CA LEU A 315 0.04 -4.29 12.93
C LEU A 315 0.22 -5.48 13.86
N ALA A 316 1.21 -5.46 14.75
CA ALA A 316 1.42 -6.51 15.76
C ALA A 316 0.31 -6.54 16.82
N GLU A 317 -0.09 -5.38 17.36
CA GLU A 317 -1.25 -5.24 18.27
C GLU A 317 -2.52 -5.75 17.60
N LEU A 318 -2.73 -5.35 16.34
CA LEU A 318 -3.88 -5.77 15.55
C LEU A 318 -3.88 -7.29 15.31
N GLU A 319 -2.74 -7.87 14.96
CA GLU A 319 -2.61 -9.32 14.76
C GLU A 319 -2.88 -10.08 16.06
N ALA A 320 -2.29 -9.66 17.18
CA ALA A 320 -2.51 -10.27 18.48
C ALA A 320 -3.99 -10.20 18.89
N GLY A 321 -4.59 -9.01 18.84
CA GLY A 321 -5.99 -8.83 19.17
C GLY A 321 -6.93 -9.59 18.25
N PHE A 322 -6.61 -9.69 16.96
CA PHE A 322 -7.39 -10.49 16.02
C PHE A 322 -7.27 -11.99 16.31
N ASN A 323 -6.07 -12.50 16.61
CA ASN A 323 -5.88 -13.90 16.97
C ASN A 323 -6.64 -14.27 18.25
N GLU A 324 -6.64 -13.40 19.25
CA GLU A 324 -7.45 -13.57 20.45
C GLU A 324 -8.95 -13.57 20.13
N ALA A 325 -9.43 -12.58 19.38
CA ALA A 325 -10.84 -12.46 19.01
C ALA A 325 -11.33 -13.64 18.17
N LYS A 326 -10.55 -14.06 17.16
CA LYS A 326 -10.86 -15.18 16.28
C LYS A 326 -11.00 -16.50 17.04
N ASN A 327 -10.19 -16.71 18.07
CA ASN A 327 -10.20 -17.94 18.87
C ASN A 327 -11.16 -17.89 20.06
N ASP A 328 -11.82 -16.76 20.30
CA ASP A 328 -12.78 -16.58 21.41
C ASP A 328 -14.22 -16.82 20.95
N PRO A 329 -14.91 -17.86 21.45
CA PRO A 329 -16.32 -18.11 21.12
C PRO A 329 -17.24 -16.94 21.43
N LYS A 330 -16.95 -16.14 22.48
CA LYS A 330 -17.78 -14.99 22.86
C LYS A 330 -17.74 -13.87 21.82
N PHE A 331 -16.61 -13.69 21.16
CA PHE A 331 -16.51 -12.73 20.06
C PHE A 331 -17.42 -13.14 18.90
N TRP A 332 -17.44 -14.43 18.55
CA TRP A 332 -18.31 -14.93 17.49
C TRP A 332 -19.78 -14.95 17.89
N GLU A 333 -20.09 -15.19 19.17
CA GLU A 333 -21.44 -15.02 19.71
C GLU A 333 -21.92 -13.58 19.55
N GLU A 334 -21.10 -12.59 19.95
CA GLU A 334 -21.41 -11.17 19.76
C GLU A 334 -21.54 -10.83 18.27
N TYR A 335 -20.60 -11.22 17.41
CA TYR A 335 -20.65 -10.95 15.97
C TYR A 335 -21.94 -11.52 15.33
N ARG A 336 -22.29 -12.77 15.69
CA ARG A 336 -23.50 -13.45 15.18
C ARG A 336 -24.79 -12.89 15.75
N SER A 337 -24.77 -12.32 16.95
CA SER A 337 -25.93 -11.64 17.53
C SER A 337 -26.43 -10.47 16.67
N TYR A 338 -25.56 -9.89 15.82
CA TYR A 338 -25.90 -8.83 14.87
C TYR A 338 -26.33 -9.34 13.49
N TYR A 339 -26.48 -10.64 13.26
CA TYR A 339 -26.98 -11.16 11.98
C TYR A 339 -28.35 -10.60 11.59
N PRO A 340 -29.35 -10.49 12.50
CA PRO A 340 -30.60 -9.81 12.18
C PRO A 340 -30.42 -8.35 11.77
N TYR A 341 -29.45 -7.65 12.38
CA TYR A 341 -29.12 -6.26 12.04
C TYR A 341 -28.43 -6.13 10.68
N MET A 342 -27.60 -7.10 10.29
CA MET A 342 -26.93 -7.16 8.98
C MET A 342 -27.79 -7.76 7.86
N SER A 343 -28.96 -8.31 8.21
CA SER A 343 -29.82 -9.10 7.31
C SER A 343 -29.19 -10.42 6.84
N ARG A 344 -28.61 -11.18 7.79
CA ARG A 344 -28.01 -12.50 7.55
C ARG A 344 -28.83 -13.68 8.12
N PRO A 345 -28.78 -14.87 7.50
CA PRO A 345 -28.06 -15.19 6.26
C PRO A 345 -28.67 -14.48 5.04
N SER A 346 -27.83 -14.07 4.09
CA SER A 346 -28.33 -13.44 2.85
C SER A 346 -28.95 -14.52 1.95
N SER A 347 -29.98 -14.17 1.18
CA SER A 347 -30.70 -15.15 0.37
C SER A 347 -29.87 -15.69 -0.80
N LEU A 348 -30.17 -16.94 -1.20
CA LEU A 348 -29.64 -17.60 -2.38
C LEU A 348 -30.82 -18.20 -3.16
N HIS A 349 -30.95 -17.87 -4.43
CA HIS A 349 -32.03 -18.38 -5.29
C HIS A 349 -31.58 -18.48 -6.75
N LEU A 350 -32.31 -19.29 -7.51
CA LEU A 350 -32.14 -19.43 -8.95
C LEU A 350 -32.68 -18.17 -9.66
N ALA A 351 -31.88 -17.60 -10.57
CA ALA A 351 -32.32 -16.56 -11.50
C ALA A 351 -32.83 -17.23 -12.77
N GLU A 352 -34.13 -17.53 -12.81
CA GLU A 352 -34.76 -18.35 -13.84
C GLU A 352 -34.63 -17.72 -15.24
N ARG A 353 -34.94 -16.43 -15.37
CA ARG A 353 -34.92 -15.72 -16.66
C ARG A 353 -33.50 -15.45 -17.14
N LEU A 354 -32.57 -15.19 -16.22
CA LEU A 354 -31.15 -15.05 -16.52
C LEU A 354 -30.53 -16.38 -16.97
N THR A 355 -30.92 -17.48 -16.32
CA THR A 355 -30.53 -18.84 -16.70
C THR A 355 -31.03 -19.19 -18.10
N GLU A 356 -32.32 -18.93 -18.38
CA GLU A 356 -32.90 -19.14 -19.70
C GLU A 356 -32.18 -18.31 -20.77
N HIS A 357 -31.90 -17.03 -20.48
CA HIS A 357 -31.17 -16.14 -21.36
C HIS A 357 -29.75 -16.62 -21.67
N ALA A 358 -29.03 -17.14 -20.67
CA ALA A 358 -27.69 -17.68 -20.86
C ALA A 358 -27.67 -19.02 -21.62
N GLY A 359 -28.76 -19.79 -21.57
CA GLY A 359 -28.96 -21.02 -22.36
C GLY A 359 -28.13 -22.24 -21.94
N GLY A 360 -27.30 -22.11 -20.89
CA GLY A 360 -26.38 -23.14 -20.40
C GLY A 360 -26.61 -23.52 -18.93
N ALA A 361 -25.60 -23.32 -18.08
CA ALA A 361 -25.69 -23.62 -16.65
C ALA A 361 -26.74 -22.76 -15.91
N ASN A 362 -27.25 -23.31 -14.81
CA ASN A 362 -28.12 -22.60 -13.86
C ASN A 362 -27.34 -21.49 -13.15
N ILE A 363 -27.91 -20.29 -13.07
CA ILE A 363 -27.30 -19.14 -12.39
C ILE A 363 -28.05 -18.87 -11.09
N TYR A 364 -27.38 -19.04 -9.95
CA TYR A 364 -27.89 -18.72 -8.62
C TYR A 364 -27.31 -17.38 -8.13
N LEU A 365 -28.13 -16.54 -7.52
CA LEU A 365 -27.73 -15.24 -7.01
C LEU A 365 -27.54 -15.28 -5.50
N LYS A 366 -26.31 -15.07 -5.02
CA LYS A 366 -26.03 -14.81 -3.59
C LYS A 366 -26.24 -13.32 -3.31
N ARG A 367 -27.29 -12.99 -2.56
CA ARG A 367 -27.87 -11.64 -2.47
C ARG A 367 -27.27 -10.75 -1.38
N GLU A 368 -25.96 -10.46 -1.48
CA GLU A 368 -25.30 -9.51 -0.55
C GLU A 368 -25.77 -8.06 -0.76
N ASP A 369 -26.45 -7.76 -1.86
CA ASP A 369 -27.13 -6.50 -2.15
C ASP A 369 -28.28 -6.18 -1.17
N LEU A 370 -28.85 -7.22 -0.54
CA LEU A 370 -29.93 -7.10 0.44
C LEU A 370 -29.43 -6.90 1.88
N ASN A 371 -28.13 -7.01 2.12
CA ASN A 371 -27.58 -6.76 3.44
C ASN A 371 -27.90 -5.33 3.90
N HIS A 372 -27.94 -5.11 5.21
CA HIS A 372 -28.01 -3.76 5.74
C HIS A 372 -26.87 -2.90 5.16
N THR A 373 -27.17 -1.62 4.88
CA THR A 373 -26.36 -0.67 4.08
C THR A 373 -26.32 -0.90 2.57
N GLY A 374 -26.59 -2.12 2.09
CA GLY A 374 -26.75 -2.46 0.66
C GLY A 374 -25.57 -3.15 0.00
N SER A 375 -24.64 -3.73 0.78
CA SER A 375 -23.52 -4.51 0.22
C SER A 375 -22.88 -5.46 1.23
N HIS A 376 -21.98 -6.31 0.72
CA HIS A 376 -21.11 -7.18 1.52
C HIS A 376 -20.19 -6.43 2.51
N LYS A 377 -20.00 -5.10 2.39
CA LYS A 377 -19.04 -4.35 3.22
C LYS A 377 -19.39 -4.36 4.70
N ILE A 378 -20.67 -4.49 5.05
CA ILE A 378 -21.14 -4.51 6.44
C ILE A 378 -20.55 -5.66 7.27
N ASN A 379 -20.29 -6.81 6.64
CA ASN A 379 -19.70 -7.98 7.29
C ASN A 379 -18.34 -7.62 7.92
N ASN A 380 -17.46 -7.05 7.07
CA ASN A 380 -16.13 -6.63 7.48
C ASN A 380 -16.14 -5.45 8.46
N ALA A 381 -16.99 -4.44 8.18
CA ALA A 381 -17.09 -3.26 9.05
C ALA A 381 -17.51 -3.64 10.48
N LEU A 382 -18.50 -4.54 10.63
CA LEU A 382 -18.91 -5.03 11.95
C LEU A 382 -17.75 -5.74 12.66
N GLY A 383 -17.10 -6.69 11.98
CA GLY A 383 -16.04 -7.49 12.59
C GLY A 383 -14.86 -6.65 13.06
N GLN A 384 -14.40 -5.70 12.24
CA GLN A 384 -13.29 -4.82 12.60
C GLN A 384 -13.66 -3.79 13.68
N VAL A 385 -14.89 -3.27 13.70
CA VAL A 385 -15.30 -2.36 14.79
C VAL A 385 -15.45 -3.10 16.12
N LEU A 386 -15.94 -4.35 16.12
CA LEU A 386 -15.93 -5.18 17.34
C LEU A 386 -14.50 -5.46 17.81
N LEU A 387 -13.57 -5.74 16.88
CA LEU A 387 -12.15 -5.89 17.19
C LEU A 387 -11.56 -4.60 17.77
N ALA A 388 -11.87 -3.43 17.19
CA ALA A 388 -11.43 -2.14 17.69
C ALA A 388 -11.91 -1.87 19.12
N ARG A 389 -13.18 -2.17 19.42
CA ARG A 389 -13.75 -2.06 20.77
C ARG A 389 -13.02 -2.95 21.77
N ARG A 390 -12.69 -4.18 21.37
CA ARG A 390 -11.93 -5.13 22.20
C ARG A 390 -10.51 -4.65 22.47
N LEU A 391 -9.87 -4.03 21.48
CA LEU A 391 -8.57 -3.36 21.59
C LEU A 391 -8.64 -2.01 22.35
N GLY A 392 -9.80 -1.61 22.88
CA GLY A 392 -9.96 -0.38 23.65
C GLY A 392 -9.90 0.91 22.82
N LYS A 393 -9.94 0.81 21.48
CA LYS A 393 -9.88 1.96 20.58
C LYS A 393 -11.23 2.70 20.62
N LYS A 394 -11.18 4.03 20.56
CA LYS A 394 -12.37 4.91 20.69
C LYS A 394 -12.75 5.60 19.38
N ARG A 395 -11.81 5.67 18.45
CA ARG A 395 -11.94 6.36 17.17
C ARG A 395 -11.69 5.40 16.02
N ILE A 396 -12.48 5.52 14.97
CA ILE A 396 -12.38 4.74 13.74
C ILE A 396 -12.04 5.66 12.58
N ILE A 397 -11.10 5.22 11.76
CA ILE A 397 -10.85 5.78 10.44
C ILE A 397 -11.06 4.72 9.37
N ALA A 398 -11.47 5.13 8.18
CA ALA A 398 -11.56 4.25 7.00
C ALA A 398 -11.37 5.06 5.71
N GLU A 399 -11.01 4.39 4.62
CA GLU A 399 -11.03 4.95 3.27
C GLU A 399 -12.35 4.64 2.56
N THR A 400 -12.68 5.34 1.47
CA THR A 400 -13.71 4.87 0.56
C THR A 400 -13.56 5.47 -0.85
N GLY A 401 -13.96 4.69 -1.87
CA GLY A 401 -14.10 5.15 -3.27
C GLY A 401 -15.58 5.33 -3.59
N ALA A 402 -16.26 4.24 -3.99
CA ALA A 402 -17.72 4.23 -4.22
C ALA A 402 -18.61 4.65 -3.00
N GLY A 403 -18.03 4.84 -1.82
CA GLY A 403 -18.74 5.27 -0.61
C GLY A 403 -19.40 4.15 0.20
N GLN A 404 -19.58 2.94 -0.35
CA GLN A 404 -20.24 1.84 0.36
C GLN A 404 -19.48 1.38 1.62
N HIS A 405 -18.15 1.33 1.57
CA HIS A 405 -17.35 1.00 2.76
C HIS A 405 -17.43 2.10 3.82
N GLY A 406 -17.40 3.37 3.39
CA GLY A 406 -17.57 4.50 4.29
C GLY A 406 -18.94 4.49 4.97
N VAL A 407 -20.01 4.21 4.22
CA VAL A 407 -21.36 4.06 4.77
C VAL A 407 -21.44 2.89 5.75
N ALA A 408 -20.89 1.72 5.41
CA ALA A 408 -20.88 0.55 6.29
C ALA A 408 -20.13 0.86 7.60
N THR A 409 -18.96 1.49 7.52
CA THR A 409 -18.14 1.84 8.69
C THR A 409 -18.86 2.87 9.57
N ALA A 410 -19.38 3.95 8.97
CA ALA A 410 -20.14 4.97 9.68
C ALA A 410 -21.40 4.40 10.36
N THR A 411 -22.09 3.48 9.70
CA THR A 411 -23.28 2.80 10.24
C THR A 411 -22.95 2.02 11.51
N VAL A 412 -21.87 1.25 11.48
CA VAL A 412 -21.44 0.45 12.64
C VAL A 412 -20.90 1.35 13.76
N CYS A 413 -20.14 2.40 13.42
CA CYS A 413 -19.65 3.36 14.41
C CYS A 413 -20.79 4.10 15.12
N ALA A 414 -21.82 4.53 14.38
CA ALA A 414 -23.01 5.16 14.95
C ALA A 414 -23.73 4.22 15.94
N LYS A 415 -23.87 2.94 15.58
CA LYS A 415 -24.48 1.92 16.44
C LYS A 415 -23.73 1.74 17.77
N PHE A 416 -22.40 1.85 17.75
CA PHE A 416 -21.55 1.65 18.93
C PHE A 416 -21.11 2.95 19.61
N GLY A 417 -21.57 4.12 19.14
CA GLY A 417 -21.18 5.41 19.69
C GLY A 417 -19.70 5.74 19.54
N MET A 418 -19.07 5.32 18.44
CA MET A 418 -17.65 5.56 18.16
C MET A 418 -17.46 6.74 17.21
N GLU A 419 -16.41 7.55 17.44
CA GLU A 419 -16.02 8.60 16.49
C GLU A 419 -15.59 7.97 15.17
N CYS A 420 -16.06 8.50 14.05
CA CYS A 420 -15.77 7.96 12.72
C CYS A 420 -15.34 9.06 11.75
N VAL A 421 -14.18 8.85 11.11
CA VAL A 421 -13.65 9.74 10.06
C VAL A 421 -13.37 8.92 8.79
N ILE A 422 -14.00 9.32 7.69
CA ILE A 422 -13.86 8.67 6.39
C ILE A 422 -12.99 9.53 5.48
N TYR A 423 -11.90 8.96 4.96
CA TYR A 423 -11.10 9.56 3.89
C TYR A 423 -11.66 9.13 2.54
N MET A 424 -11.85 10.07 1.63
CA MET A 424 -12.43 9.81 0.32
C MET A 424 -11.78 10.71 -0.72
N GLY A 425 -11.39 10.18 -1.87
CA GLY A 425 -10.82 10.97 -2.96
C GLY A 425 -11.75 12.11 -3.36
N ALA A 426 -11.23 13.31 -3.61
CA ALA A 426 -12.09 14.47 -3.91
C ALA A 426 -12.94 14.26 -5.19
N GLU A 427 -12.44 13.50 -6.17
CA GLU A 427 -13.21 13.14 -7.36
C GLU A 427 -14.31 12.13 -7.02
N ASP A 428 -14.05 11.18 -6.13
CA ASP A 428 -15.06 10.24 -5.64
C ASP A 428 -16.13 10.94 -4.79
N VAL A 429 -15.75 11.94 -3.97
CA VAL A 429 -16.71 12.79 -3.23
C VAL A 429 -17.70 13.46 -4.19
N ARG A 430 -17.21 13.94 -5.35
CA ARG A 430 -18.05 14.55 -6.40
C ARG A 430 -18.96 13.52 -7.07
N ARG A 431 -18.41 12.38 -7.50
CA ARG A 431 -19.15 11.33 -8.24
C ARG A 431 -20.16 10.57 -7.37
N GLN A 432 -19.92 10.47 -6.05
CA GLN A 432 -20.69 9.63 -5.12
C GLN A 432 -21.35 10.45 -4.00
N ALA A 433 -21.86 11.64 -4.35
CA ALA A 433 -22.44 12.61 -3.41
C ALA A 433 -23.53 12.01 -2.50
N LEU A 434 -24.34 11.07 -3.00
CA LEU A 434 -25.37 10.39 -2.20
C LEU A 434 -24.76 9.63 -1.02
N ASN A 435 -23.66 8.89 -1.23
CA ASN A 435 -23.02 8.15 -0.16
C ASN A 435 -22.26 9.07 0.80
N VAL A 436 -21.67 10.17 0.32
CA VAL A 436 -21.09 11.21 1.19
C VAL A 436 -22.16 11.78 2.13
N PHE A 437 -23.36 12.08 1.61
CA PHE A 437 -24.47 12.55 2.41
C PHE A 437 -24.93 11.51 3.44
N ARG A 438 -25.04 10.23 3.05
CA ARG A 438 -25.37 9.13 3.97
C ARG A 438 -24.35 8.98 5.11
N ILE A 439 -23.05 9.10 4.81
CA ILE A 439 -21.98 9.03 5.81
C ILE A 439 -22.13 10.17 6.84
N LYS A 440 -22.36 11.40 6.37
CA LYS A 440 -22.57 12.56 7.25
C LYS A 440 -23.86 12.44 8.07
N LEU A 441 -24.93 11.92 7.49
CA LEU A 441 -26.19 11.65 8.18
C LEU A 441 -26.03 10.67 9.35
N LEU A 442 -25.09 9.73 9.24
CA LEU A 442 -24.72 8.77 10.29
C LEU A 442 -23.79 9.37 11.36
N GLY A 443 -23.45 10.67 11.27
CA GLY A 443 -22.61 11.37 12.25
C GLY A 443 -21.10 11.25 12.01
N ALA A 444 -20.68 10.62 10.92
CA ALA A 444 -19.26 10.52 10.57
C ALA A 444 -18.76 11.75 9.80
N SER A 445 -17.48 12.08 9.99
CA SER A 445 -16.81 13.11 9.19
C SER A 445 -16.31 12.53 7.87
N VAL A 446 -16.30 13.35 6.80
CA VAL A 446 -15.71 12.99 5.51
C VAL A 446 -14.60 13.98 5.19
N ILE A 447 -13.38 13.49 4.97
CA ILE A 447 -12.20 14.27 4.58
C ILE A 447 -11.92 14.01 3.09
N PRO A 448 -12.15 15.00 2.21
CA PRO A 448 -11.76 14.92 0.81
C PRO A 448 -10.24 14.90 0.66
N VAL A 449 -9.73 13.95 -0.12
CA VAL A 449 -8.30 13.82 -0.43
C VAL A 449 -8.02 14.46 -1.80
N GLU A 450 -7.26 15.56 -1.78
CA GLU A 450 -6.91 16.37 -2.95
C GLU A 450 -5.58 15.96 -3.62
N ALA A 451 -4.80 15.11 -2.94
CA ALA A 451 -3.53 14.62 -3.43
C ALA A 451 -3.70 13.56 -4.53
N GLY A 452 -2.68 13.45 -5.39
CA GLY A 452 -2.61 12.42 -6.43
C GLY A 452 -3.77 12.46 -7.41
N SER A 453 -4.32 11.28 -7.71
CA SER A 453 -5.46 11.08 -8.63
C SER A 453 -6.81 11.51 -8.04
N ARG A 454 -6.86 11.78 -6.72
CA ARG A 454 -8.07 12.13 -5.97
C ARG A 454 -9.12 11.03 -5.97
N THR A 455 -8.68 9.77 -5.96
CA THR A 455 -9.53 8.57 -5.96
C THR A 455 -9.24 7.66 -4.77
N LEU A 456 -9.79 6.44 -4.76
CA LEU A 456 -9.60 5.43 -3.72
C LEU A 456 -8.13 5.19 -3.34
N ARG A 457 -7.21 5.16 -4.31
CA ARG A 457 -5.76 4.98 -4.04
C ARG A 457 -5.26 6.02 -3.04
N ASP A 458 -5.57 7.29 -3.30
CA ASP A 458 -5.10 8.40 -2.48
C ASP A 458 -5.79 8.41 -1.10
N ALA A 459 -7.04 7.99 -1.03
CA ALA A 459 -7.76 7.82 0.23
C ALA A 459 -7.15 6.73 1.14
N VAL A 460 -6.68 5.61 0.57
CA VAL A 460 -5.94 4.57 1.34
C VAL A 460 -4.65 5.17 1.90
N ASN A 461 -3.88 5.89 1.07
CA ASN A 461 -2.63 6.53 1.48
C ASN A 461 -2.83 7.50 2.65
N GLU A 462 -3.85 8.37 2.59
CA GLU A 462 -4.15 9.30 3.70
C GLU A 462 -4.69 8.59 4.95
N ALA A 463 -5.53 7.55 4.80
CA ALA A 463 -6.01 6.78 5.94
C ALA A 463 -4.88 6.06 6.68
N LEU A 464 -3.95 5.43 5.94
CA LEU A 464 -2.76 4.81 6.53
C LEU A 464 -1.91 5.83 7.29
N ARG A 465 -1.65 7.01 6.71
CA ARG A 465 -0.89 8.08 7.37
C ARG A 465 -1.58 8.60 8.62
N ALA A 466 -2.88 8.83 8.55
CA ALA A 466 -3.68 9.26 9.69
C ALA A 466 -3.68 8.22 10.82
N TRP A 467 -3.59 6.94 10.48
CA TRP A 467 -3.48 5.88 11.46
C TRP A 467 -2.20 6.01 12.28
N VAL A 468 -1.04 6.17 11.61
CA VAL A 468 0.30 6.27 12.26
C VAL A 468 0.34 7.35 13.35
N VAL A 469 -0.40 8.45 13.17
CA VAL A 469 -0.36 9.60 14.08
C VAL A 469 -1.10 9.33 15.41
N HIS A 470 -2.11 8.45 15.42
CA HIS A 470 -3.02 8.27 16.56
C HIS A 470 -3.28 6.80 16.91
N LEU A 471 -2.24 5.96 16.87
CA LEU A 471 -2.35 4.50 17.03
C LEU A 471 -2.98 4.06 18.35
N ASP A 472 -2.70 4.76 19.45
CA ASP A 472 -3.20 4.37 20.78
C ASP A 472 -4.72 4.48 20.89
N THR A 473 -5.34 5.40 20.14
CA THR A 473 -6.77 5.72 20.27
C THR A 473 -7.59 5.36 19.04
N THR A 474 -6.94 5.17 17.88
CA THR A 474 -7.58 5.04 16.57
C THR A 474 -7.35 3.66 15.95
N HIS A 475 -8.41 3.05 15.45
CA HIS A 475 -8.33 1.85 14.60
C HIS A 475 -8.65 2.19 13.14
N TYR A 476 -7.86 1.66 12.22
CA TYR A 476 -8.11 1.75 10.79
C TYR A 476 -8.93 0.54 10.30
N VAL A 477 -10.17 0.79 9.90
CA VAL A 477 -11.05 -0.21 9.29
C VAL A 477 -10.81 -0.23 7.78
N ILE A 478 -9.93 -1.12 7.34
CA ILE A 478 -9.63 -1.27 5.91
C ILE A 478 -10.82 -1.86 5.15
N GLY A 479 -11.09 -1.35 3.94
CA GLY A 479 -12.29 -1.66 3.17
C GLY A 479 -12.20 -2.87 2.26
N SER A 480 -11.02 -3.43 2.02
CA SER A 480 -10.86 -4.62 1.20
C SER A 480 -9.73 -5.53 1.69
N ALA A 481 -9.61 -6.73 1.10
CA ALA A 481 -8.62 -7.73 1.46
C ALA A 481 -7.21 -7.39 0.92
N ILE A 482 -6.84 -6.12 1.08
CA ILE A 482 -5.58 -5.48 0.67
C ILE A 482 -4.82 -5.08 1.94
N GLY A 483 -3.69 -4.38 1.77
CA GLY A 483 -2.92 -3.89 2.91
C GLY A 483 -1.95 -4.92 3.47
N ALA A 484 -1.05 -4.44 4.31
CA ALA A 484 -0.11 -5.29 5.03
C ALA A 484 -0.84 -6.33 5.90
N HIS A 485 -0.20 -7.48 6.10
CA HIS A 485 -0.61 -8.41 7.15
C HIS A 485 -0.78 -7.69 8.50
N PRO A 486 -1.87 -7.91 9.26
CA PRO A 486 -2.88 -8.98 9.14
C PRO A 486 -4.15 -8.64 8.34
N PHE A 487 -4.25 -7.47 7.71
CA PHE A 487 -5.50 -6.99 7.09
C PHE A 487 -6.13 -7.95 6.07
N PRO A 488 -5.39 -8.51 5.09
CA PRO A 488 -5.99 -9.44 4.12
C PRO A 488 -6.67 -10.64 4.81
N THR A 489 -6.04 -11.19 5.85
CA THR A 489 -6.59 -12.31 6.62
C THR A 489 -7.81 -11.92 7.43
N ILE A 490 -7.78 -10.75 8.08
CA ILE A 490 -8.92 -10.22 8.86
C ILE A 490 -10.15 -10.06 7.96
N VAL A 491 -9.97 -9.36 6.85
CA VAL A 491 -11.08 -9.05 5.93
C VAL A 491 -11.65 -10.33 5.33
N ARG A 492 -10.79 -11.25 4.89
CA ARG A 492 -11.23 -12.57 4.43
C ARG A 492 -12.05 -13.27 5.50
N THR A 493 -11.56 -13.36 6.74
CA THR A 493 -12.26 -14.06 7.82
C THR A 493 -13.67 -13.52 8.06
N PHE A 494 -13.86 -12.20 8.05
CA PHE A 494 -15.20 -11.62 8.22
C PHE A 494 -16.07 -11.73 6.97
N GLN A 495 -15.48 -11.85 5.78
CA GLN A 495 -16.21 -12.04 4.53
C GLN A 495 -16.49 -13.51 4.20
N SER A 496 -15.79 -14.48 4.79
CA SER A 496 -15.98 -15.92 4.53
C SER A 496 -17.40 -16.40 4.80
N VAL A 497 -18.17 -15.68 5.62
CA VAL A 497 -19.60 -15.94 5.84
C VAL A 497 -20.41 -16.03 4.54
N ILE A 498 -19.99 -15.32 3.49
CA ILE A 498 -20.64 -15.35 2.17
C ILE A 498 -20.54 -16.76 1.57
N GLY A 499 -19.33 -17.31 1.47
CA GLY A 499 -19.11 -18.64 0.90
C GLY A 499 -19.61 -19.77 1.81
N GLU A 500 -19.51 -19.61 3.14
CA GLU A 500 -20.03 -20.59 4.11
C GLU A 500 -21.55 -20.74 4.00
N GLU A 501 -22.28 -19.62 3.98
CA GLU A 501 -23.72 -19.64 3.74
C GLU A 501 -24.05 -20.19 2.36
N THR A 502 -23.29 -19.80 1.32
CA THR A 502 -23.49 -20.32 -0.05
C THR A 502 -23.35 -21.84 -0.09
N LYS A 503 -22.34 -22.39 0.57
CA LYS A 503 -22.11 -23.84 0.64
C LYS A 503 -23.26 -24.56 1.35
N ALA A 504 -23.73 -24.02 2.47
CA ALA A 504 -24.88 -24.56 3.20
C ALA A 504 -26.17 -24.49 2.36
N GLN A 505 -26.45 -23.34 1.76
CA GLN A 505 -27.66 -23.10 0.96
C GLN A 505 -27.66 -23.92 -0.34
N MET A 506 -26.53 -24.08 -1.03
CA MET A 506 -26.45 -24.94 -2.22
C MET A 506 -26.68 -26.42 -1.89
N LYS A 507 -26.19 -26.87 -0.73
CA LYS A 507 -26.47 -28.22 -0.23
C LYS A 507 -27.95 -28.42 0.05
N GLU A 508 -28.62 -27.42 0.63
CA GLU A 508 -30.07 -27.46 0.88
C GLU A 508 -30.88 -27.44 -0.42
N LEU A 509 -30.55 -26.55 -1.35
CA LEU A 509 -31.29 -26.35 -2.60
C LEU A 509 -31.07 -27.45 -3.64
N THR A 510 -29.84 -28.00 -3.72
CA THR A 510 -29.43 -28.87 -4.83
C THR A 510 -28.78 -30.18 -4.40
N GLY A 511 -28.52 -30.38 -3.10
CA GLY A 511 -27.85 -31.57 -2.58
C GLY A 511 -26.35 -31.65 -2.89
N ARG A 512 -25.77 -30.67 -3.60
CA ARG A 512 -24.37 -30.67 -4.05
C ARG A 512 -23.72 -29.29 -4.00
N LEU A 513 -22.39 -29.26 -4.14
CA LEU A 513 -21.64 -28.01 -4.35
C LEU A 513 -21.94 -27.42 -5.74
N PRO A 514 -21.80 -26.09 -5.91
CA PRO A 514 -21.85 -25.49 -7.25
C PRO A 514 -20.66 -25.95 -8.10
N ASP A 515 -20.81 -25.91 -9.42
CA ASP A 515 -19.74 -26.21 -10.37
C ASP A 515 -18.81 -25.00 -10.56
N ALA A 516 -19.33 -23.78 -10.34
CA ALA A 516 -18.52 -22.56 -10.29
C ALA A 516 -19.08 -21.52 -9.32
N VAL A 517 -18.19 -20.67 -8.80
CA VAL A 517 -18.55 -19.42 -8.12
C VAL A 517 -17.90 -18.23 -8.82
N VAL A 518 -18.67 -17.15 -8.97
CA VAL A 518 -18.28 -15.95 -9.73
C VAL A 518 -18.43 -14.71 -8.87
N ALA A 519 -17.43 -13.82 -8.89
CA ALA A 519 -17.42 -12.58 -8.12
C ALA A 519 -16.63 -11.48 -8.81
N CYS A 520 -16.98 -10.21 -8.58
CA CYS A 520 -16.22 -9.08 -9.12
C CYS A 520 -14.97 -8.81 -8.27
N VAL A 521 -13.91 -8.29 -8.88
CA VAL A 521 -12.60 -8.12 -8.25
C VAL A 521 -12.12 -6.67 -8.43
N GLY A 522 -12.20 -5.90 -7.34
CA GLY A 522 -11.40 -4.69 -7.14
C GLY A 522 -10.25 -5.05 -6.19
N GLY A 523 -10.27 -4.52 -4.96
CA GLY A 523 -9.36 -5.01 -3.90
C GLY A 523 -9.58 -6.48 -3.47
N GLY A 524 -10.76 -7.06 -3.77
CA GLY A 524 -10.99 -8.52 -3.68
C GLY A 524 -11.80 -9.04 -2.48
N SER A 525 -12.31 -8.18 -1.59
CA SER A 525 -13.01 -8.63 -0.36
C SER A 525 -14.23 -9.53 -0.56
N ASN A 526 -15.09 -9.21 -1.54
CA ASN A 526 -16.28 -10.03 -1.82
C ASN A 526 -15.89 -11.36 -2.49
N ALA A 527 -14.90 -11.32 -3.39
CA ALA A 527 -14.41 -12.48 -4.11
C ALA A 527 -13.74 -13.46 -3.15
N VAL A 528 -12.83 -12.99 -2.29
CA VAL A 528 -12.18 -13.85 -1.31
C VAL A 528 -13.18 -14.42 -0.29
N GLY A 529 -14.19 -13.64 0.12
CA GLY A 529 -15.25 -14.11 1.01
C GLY A 529 -16.14 -15.20 0.39
N MET A 530 -16.38 -15.13 -0.92
CA MET A 530 -17.07 -16.17 -1.66
C MET A 530 -16.17 -17.39 -1.90
N PHE A 531 -14.93 -17.18 -2.34
CA PHE A 531 -14.04 -18.23 -2.85
C PHE A 531 -13.37 -19.04 -1.74
N TYR A 532 -13.00 -18.41 -0.62
CA TYR A 532 -12.20 -19.05 0.42
C TYR A 532 -12.83 -20.34 0.96
N PRO A 533 -14.13 -20.40 1.27
CA PRO A 533 -14.76 -21.65 1.70
C PRO A 533 -14.70 -22.77 0.66
N PHE A 534 -14.53 -22.46 -0.63
CA PHE A 534 -14.37 -23.44 -1.71
C PHE A 534 -12.91 -23.65 -2.13
N SER A 535 -11.94 -22.99 -1.50
CA SER A 535 -10.54 -23.00 -1.98
C SER A 535 -9.94 -24.40 -2.01
N ASN A 536 -10.39 -25.29 -1.13
CA ASN A 536 -9.94 -26.69 -1.03
C ASN A 536 -10.86 -27.67 -1.79
N ASP A 537 -11.88 -27.18 -2.48
CA ASP A 537 -12.79 -27.99 -3.30
C ASP A 537 -12.40 -27.85 -4.79
N PRO A 538 -11.48 -28.68 -5.33
CA PRO A 538 -10.97 -28.52 -6.70
C PRO A 538 -12.04 -28.72 -7.78
N SER A 539 -13.17 -29.35 -7.44
CA SER A 539 -14.33 -29.47 -8.31
C SER A 539 -15.04 -28.14 -8.57
N VAL A 540 -14.87 -27.14 -7.69
CA VAL A 540 -15.52 -25.84 -7.80
C VAL A 540 -14.58 -24.84 -8.50
N LYS A 541 -14.99 -24.39 -9.69
CA LYS A 541 -14.27 -23.35 -10.43
C LYS A 541 -14.45 -21.99 -9.73
N LEU A 542 -13.37 -21.23 -9.59
CA LEU A 542 -13.38 -19.87 -9.03
C LEU A 542 -13.11 -18.89 -10.17
N LEU A 543 -14.06 -17.99 -10.45
CA LEU A 543 -13.92 -16.98 -11.50
C LEU A 543 -14.06 -15.56 -10.92
N GLY A 544 -12.96 -14.83 -10.90
CA GLY A 544 -12.95 -13.39 -10.63
C GLY A 544 -13.14 -12.58 -11.91
N VAL A 545 -13.93 -11.51 -11.83
CA VAL A 545 -14.13 -10.57 -12.96
C VAL A 545 -13.65 -9.18 -12.57
N GLU A 546 -12.61 -8.69 -13.23
CA GLU A 546 -12.01 -7.38 -13.01
C GLU A 546 -12.60 -6.32 -13.95
N ALA A 547 -12.39 -5.04 -13.61
CA ALA A 547 -12.79 -3.93 -14.47
C ALA A 547 -11.82 -3.74 -15.64
N GLY A 548 -12.29 -4.04 -16.84
CA GLY A 548 -11.58 -3.87 -18.09
C GLY A 548 -11.57 -2.43 -18.62
N GLY A 549 -12.36 -1.52 -18.02
CA GLY A 549 -12.43 -0.11 -18.44
C GLY A 549 -12.76 0.02 -19.92
N ASP A 550 -11.93 0.77 -20.66
CA ASP A 550 -12.05 0.93 -22.12
C ASP A 550 -11.51 -0.28 -22.91
N GLY A 551 -10.78 -1.18 -22.24
CA GLY A 551 -10.08 -2.33 -22.83
C GLY A 551 -8.74 -2.59 -22.13
N VAL A 552 -8.38 -3.86 -21.92
CA VAL A 552 -7.12 -4.27 -21.26
C VAL A 552 -5.86 -4.00 -22.10
N ASP A 553 -6.04 -3.73 -23.39
CA ASP A 553 -5.02 -3.30 -24.33
C ASP A 553 -4.77 -1.78 -24.29
N THR A 554 -5.59 -1.04 -23.54
CA THR A 554 -5.45 0.40 -23.32
C THR A 554 -4.80 0.69 -21.96
N ALA A 555 -4.42 1.95 -21.70
CA ALA A 555 -4.01 2.34 -20.35
C ALA A 555 -5.19 2.62 -19.40
N ARG A 556 -6.43 2.50 -19.88
CA ARG A 556 -7.65 2.90 -19.16
C ARG A 556 -8.43 1.66 -18.71
N HIS A 557 -7.89 0.96 -17.72
CA HIS A 557 -8.55 -0.17 -17.06
C HIS A 557 -8.11 -0.30 -15.59
N SER A 558 -8.75 -1.21 -14.85
CA SER A 558 -8.37 -1.60 -13.48
C SER A 558 -8.20 -3.12 -13.35
N ALA A 559 -7.97 -3.81 -14.47
CA ALA A 559 -7.78 -5.26 -14.56
C ALA A 559 -6.38 -5.72 -14.09
N THR A 560 -6.16 -5.65 -12.78
CA THR A 560 -4.85 -5.81 -12.14
C THR A 560 -4.23 -7.21 -12.31
N LEU A 561 -5.01 -8.27 -12.15
CA LEU A 561 -4.55 -9.65 -12.30
C LEU A 561 -4.38 -10.02 -13.78
N THR A 562 -5.18 -9.42 -14.66
CA THR A 562 -5.18 -9.67 -16.11
C THR A 562 -4.03 -8.93 -16.82
N GLY A 563 -3.86 -7.63 -16.55
CA GLY A 563 -2.91 -6.76 -17.25
C GLY A 563 -1.74 -6.25 -16.39
N GLY A 564 -1.71 -6.54 -15.09
CA GLY A 564 -0.67 -6.08 -14.18
C GLY A 564 0.53 -7.02 -14.03
N SER A 565 1.47 -6.60 -13.21
CA SER A 565 2.69 -7.35 -12.88
C SER A 565 2.92 -7.38 -11.36
N LYS A 566 3.83 -8.23 -10.89
CA LYS A 566 4.12 -8.36 -9.46
C LYS A 566 4.81 -7.10 -8.95
N GLY A 567 4.38 -6.58 -7.82
CA GLY A 567 4.91 -5.38 -7.20
C GLY A 567 4.51 -5.24 -5.74
N VAL A 568 4.81 -4.08 -5.16
CA VAL A 568 4.48 -3.69 -3.80
C VAL A 568 3.66 -2.41 -3.83
N LEU A 569 2.50 -2.44 -3.19
CA LEU A 569 1.61 -1.28 -3.03
C LEU A 569 0.88 -1.38 -1.70
N HIS A 570 0.72 -0.24 -1.01
CA HIS A 570 -0.06 -0.13 0.22
C HIS A 570 0.28 -1.18 1.29
N GLY A 571 1.57 -1.50 1.48
CA GLY A 571 1.97 -2.41 2.55
C GLY A 571 2.11 -3.87 2.16
N VAL A 572 1.86 -4.24 0.91
CA VAL A 572 1.74 -5.66 0.52
C VAL A 572 2.36 -5.95 -0.84
N ARG A 573 3.03 -7.10 -0.95
CA ARG A 573 3.47 -7.66 -2.24
C ARG A 573 2.31 -8.37 -2.91
N THR A 574 1.95 -7.94 -4.12
CA THR A 574 0.77 -8.40 -4.87
C THR A 574 0.92 -8.13 -6.37
N TYR A 575 -0.10 -8.41 -7.19
CA TYR A 575 -0.18 -7.84 -8.54
C TYR A 575 -0.62 -6.38 -8.48
N VAL A 576 0.00 -5.55 -9.31
CA VAL A 576 -0.28 -4.12 -9.42
C VAL A 576 -0.25 -3.68 -10.90
N LEU A 577 -1.01 -2.65 -11.22
CA LEU A 577 -0.89 -1.90 -12.46
C LEU A 577 0.24 -0.88 -12.31
N GLN A 578 1.32 -1.09 -13.03
CA GLN A 578 2.54 -0.28 -12.94
C GLN A 578 3.24 -0.18 -14.30
N ASN A 579 3.99 0.90 -14.49
CA ASN A 579 4.83 1.06 -15.68
C ASN A 579 6.16 0.28 -15.54
N GLU A 580 6.96 0.31 -16.60
CA GLU A 580 8.27 -0.37 -16.65
C GLU A 580 9.29 0.09 -15.61
N HIS A 581 9.06 1.23 -14.95
CA HIS A 581 9.92 1.79 -13.90
C HIS A 581 9.40 1.53 -12.48
N GLY A 582 8.33 0.73 -12.36
CA GLY A 582 7.73 0.37 -11.08
C GLY A 582 6.94 1.51 -10.45
N GLN A 583 6.48 2.46 -11.27
CA GLN A 583 5.57 3.52 -10.83
C GLN A 583 4.13 3.05 -11.04
N ILE A 584 3.28 3.26 -10.03
CA ILE A 584 1.90 2.80 -10.07
C ILE A 584 1.12 3.61 -11.11
N SER A 585 0.43 2.91 -11.98
CA SER A 585 -0.36 3.53 -13.04
C SER A 585 -1.68 4.06 -12.48
N ASP A 586 -2.19 5.12 -13.10
CA ASP A 586 -3.57 5.52 -12.89
C ASP A 586 -4.50 4.46 -13.51
N THR A 587 -5.73 4.38 -13.00
CA THR A 587 -6.70 3.35 -13.39
C THR A 587 -7.98 3.96 -13.91
N HIS A 588 -8.80 3.12 -14.55
CA HIS A 588 -10.10 3.55 -15.04
C HIS A 588 -11.14 2.43 -14.97
N SER A 589 -12.30 2.76 -14.43
CA SER A 589 -13.53 2.00 -14.59
C SER A 589 -14.74 2.92 -14.41
N ILE A 590 -15.85 2.58 -15.06
CA ILE A 590 -17.17 3.14 -14.74
C ILE A 590 -17.59 2.85 -13.28
N SER A 591 -17.02 1.80 -12.67
CA SER A 591 -17.31 1.38 -11.30
C SER A 591 -16.23 1.84 -10.32
N ALA A 592 -16.54 2.87 -9.53
CA ALA A 592 -15.62 3.42 -8.53
C ALA A 592 -15.14 2.39 -7.47
N GLY A 593 -15.89 1.30 -7.24
CA GLY A 593 -15.49 0.24 -6.31
C GLY A 593 -14.49 -0.76 -6.87
N LEU A 594 -14.30 -0.78 -8.20
CA LEU A 594 -13.28 -1.59 -8.89
C LEU A 594 -12.09 -0.76 -9.37
N ASP A 595 -12.18 0.58 -9.28
CA ASP A 595 -11.14 1.51 -9.74
C ASP A 595 -9.94 1.57 -8.76
N TYR A 596 -9.12 0.53 -8.79
CA TYR A 596 -7.97 0.37 -7.89
C TYR A 596 -6.82 -0.37 -8.60
N PRO A 597 -5.55 0.11 -8.50
CA PRO A 597 -4.41 -0.47 -9.23
C PRO A 597 -3.79 -1.71 -8.58
N GLY A 598 -4.33 -2.20 -7.46
CA GLY A 598 -3.82 -3.37 -6.75
C GLY A 598 -4.90 -4.43 -6.57
N VAL A 599 -4.53 -5.53 -5.91
CA VAL A 599 -5.48 -6.59 -5.57
C VAL A 599 -5.03 -7.33 -4.31
N GLY A 600 -5.93 -7.99 -3.61
CA GLY A 600 -5.60 -8.77 -2.41
C GLY A 600 -4.60 -9.91 -2.69
N PRO A 601 -3.60 -10.13 -1.82
CA PRO A 601 -2.50 -11.06 -2.08
C PRO A 601 -2.94 -12.53 -2.19
N GLU A 602 -4.04 -12.92 -1.54
CA GLU A 602 -4.57 -14.29 -1.65
C GLU A 602 -5.16 -14.57 -3.04
N LEU A 603 -5.75 -13.57 -3.70
CA LEU A 603 -6.20 -13.68 -5.10
C LEU A 603 -5.01 -13.76 -6.05
N SER A 604 -3.97 -12.97 -5.81
CA SER A 604 -2.69 -13.07 -6.54
C SER A 604 -2.09 -14.48 -6.45
N ASN A 605 -2.10 -15.08 -5.25
CA ASN A 605 -1.65 -16.45 -5.06
C ASN A 605 -2.54 -17.46 -5.80
N TRP A 606 -3.87 -17.30 -5.78
CA TRP A 606 -4.76 -18.19 -6.53
C TRP A 606 -4.64 -18.03 -8.05
N LYS A 607 -4.25 -16.86 -8.55
CA LYS A 607 -3.89 -16.69 -9.96
C LYS A 607 -2.64 -17.51 -10.29
N ASP A 608 -1.56 -17.30 -9.55
CA ASP A 608 -0.26 -17.93 -9.85
C ASP A 608 -0.27 -19.45 -9.65
N SER A 609 -1.03 -19.94 -8.66
CA SER A 609 -1.26 -21.37 -8.46
C SER A 609 -2.32 -21.97 -9.40
N ALA A 610 -2.92 -21.16 -10.29
CA ALA A 610 -4.01 -21.52 -11.18
C ALA A 610 -5.27 -22.07 -10.45
N ARG A 611 -5.42 -21.80 -9.14
CA ARG A 611 -6.60 -22.19 -8.37
C ARG A 611 -7.83 -21.38 -8.76
N ALA A 612 -7.66 -20.10 -9.11
CA ALA A 612 -8.73 -19.23 -9.61
C ALA A 612 -8.36 -18.66 -10.98
N LYS A 613 -9.38 -18.43 -11.81
CA LYS A 613 -9.25 -17.73 -13.08
C LYS A 613 -9.75 -16.30 -12.95
N PHE A 614 -9.11 -15.39 -13.65
CA PHE A 614 -9.49 -13.98 -13.68
C PHE A 614 -9.65 -13.54 -15.12
N ILE A 615 -10.73 -12.81 -15.37
CA ILE A 615 -11.04 -12.19 -16.68
C ILE A 615 -11.37 -10.71 -16.44
N ALA A 616 -11.33 -9.91 -17.50
CA ALA A 616 -11.75 -8.52 -17.46
C ALA A 616 -13.06 -8.33 -18.22
N ALA A 617 -13.93 -7.47 -17.71
CA ALA A 617 -15.12 -7.00 -18.43
C ALA A 617 -15.01 -5.48 -18.59
N THR A 618 -15.08 -4.99 -19.82
CA THR A 618 -15.09 -3.55 -20.16
C THR A 618 -16.29 -2.83 -19.56
N ASP A 619 -16.25 -1.50 -19.53
CA ASP A 619 -17.36 -0.69 -19.03
C ASP A 619 -18.64 -0.91 -19.84
N ALA A 620 -18.52 -1.14 -21.16
CA ALA A 620 -19.63 -1.50 -22.02
C ALA A 620 -20.23 -2.87 -21.64
N GLU A 621 -19.39 -3.87 -21.39
CA GLU A 621 -19.81 -5.21 -20.96
C GLU A 621 -20.44 -5.20 -19.56
N ALA A 622 -19.91 -4.39 -18.65
CA ALA A 622 -20.51 -4.17 -17.33
C ALA A 622 -21.91 -3.56 -17.45
N LEU A 623 -22.13 -2.61 -18.37
CA LEU A 623 -23.47 -2.07 -18.63
C LEU A 623 -24.42 -3.09 -19.29
N ILE A 624 -23.90 -4.01 -20.11
CA ILE A 624 -24.69 -5.16 -20.58
C ILE A 624 -25.13 -6.02 -19.39
N GLY A 625 -24.22 -6.33 -18.47
CA GLY A 625 -24.52 -7.06 -17.23
C GLY A 625 -25.58 -6.34 -16.38
N PHE A 626 -25.42 -5.03 -16.18
CA PHE A 626 -26.36 -4.19 -15.44
C PHE A 626 -27.76 -4.23 -16.07
N LYS A 627 -27.86 -3.93 -17.36
CA LYS A 627 -29.11 -3.95 -18.13
C LYS A 627 -29.80 -5.30 -18.04
N THR A 628 -29.05 -6.38 -18.26
CA THR A 628 -29.61 -7.72 -18.41
C THR A 628 -30.27 -8.20 -17.13
N ILE A 629 -29.58 -8.12 -15.99
CA ILE A 629 -30.20 -8.56 -14.72
C ILE A 629 -31.33 -7.63 -14.27
N SER A 630 -31.26 -6.33 -14.56
CA SER A 630 -32.36 -5.41 -14.27
C SER A 630 -33.62 -5.71 -15.08
N GLN A 631 -33.49 -6.03 -16.37
CA GLN A 631 -34.64 -6.30 -17.25
C GLN A 631 -35.19 -7.73 -17.12
N LEU A 632 -34.34 -8.69 -16.76
CA LEU A 632 -34.74 -10.09 -16.62
C LEU A 632 -35.21 -10.44 -15.21
N GLU A 633 -34.49 -9.98 -14.18
CA GLU A 633 -34.76 -10.37 -12.80
C GLU A 633 -35.34 -9.23 -11.95
N GLY A 634 -35.46 -8.01 -12.49
CA GLY A 634 -35.98 -6.86 -11.73
C GLY A 634 -35.04 -6.41 -10.61
N ILE A 635 -33.75 -6.73 -10.71
CA ILE A 635 -32.74 -6.39 -9.72
C ILE A 635 -31.81 -5.33 -10.31
N ILE A 636 -31.69 -4.18 -9.65
CA ILE A 636 -30.73 -3.13 -10.02
C ILE A 636 -29.41 -3.39 -9.29
N PRO A 637 -28.40 -3.96 -9.97
CA PRO A 637 -27.14 -4.35 -9.33
C PRO A 637 -26.21 -3.15 -9.18
N ALA A 638 -25.26 -3.22 -8.25
CA ALA A 638 -24.13 -2.30 -8.29
C ALA A 638 -23.32 -2.48 -9.59
N LEU A 639 -22.70 -1.42 -10.11
CA LEU A 639 -21.83 -1.51 -11.29
C LEU A 639 -20.66 -2.49 -11.07
N GLU A 640 -20.15 -2.59 -9.85
CA GLU A 640 -19.18 -3.62 -9.44
C GLU A 640 -19.73 -5.03 -9.72
N SER A 641 -20.91 -5.33 -9.18
CA SER A 641 -21.57 -6.64 -9.35
C SER A 641 -21.92 -6.92 -10.81
N SER A 642 -22.19 -5.88 -11.60
CA SER A 642 -22.55 -6.00 -13.01
C SER A 642 -21.45 -6.60 -13.87
N HIS A 643 -20.18 -6.39 -13.51
CA HIS A 643 -19.05 -7.07 -14.15
C HIS A 643 -19.15 -8.59 -13.93
N ALA A 644 -19.42 -9.00 -12.70
CA ALA A 644 -19.59 -10.42 -12.37
C ALA A 644 -20.85 -11.02 -13.01
N VAL A 645 -21.93 -10.25 -13.16
CA VAL A 645 -23.12 -10.66 -13.93
C VAL A 645 -22.74 -11.01 -15.37
N TYR A 646 -22.03 -10.11 -16.05
CA TYR A 646 -21.57 -10.35 -17.41
C TYR A 646 -20.69 -11.61 -17.50
N GLY A 647 -19.67 -11.71 -16.65
CA GLY A 647 -18.78 -12.88 -16.63
C GLY A 647 -19.48 -14.20 -16.28
N ALA A 648 -20.51 -14.17 -15.42
CA ALA A 648 -21.30 -15.35 -15.09
C ALA A 648 -22.18 -15.81 -16.27
N ILE A 649 -22.76 -14.88 -17.03
CA ILE A 649 -23.52 -15.19 -18.25
C ILE A 649 -22.60 -15.82 -19.30
N GLU A 650 -21.43 -15.23 -19.55
CA GLU A 650 -20.47 -15.78 -20.50
C GLU A 650 -19.96 -17.16 -20.08
N LEU A 651 -19.67 -17.36 -18.79
CA LEU A 651 -19.29 -18.68 -18.27
C LEU A 651 -20.44 -19.69 -18.45
N ALA A 652 -21.67 -19.30 -18.13
CA ALA A 652 -22.85 -20.17 -18.23
C ALA A 652 -23.06 -20.70 -19.64
N LYS A 653 -22.88 -19.86 -20.67
CA LYS A 653 -22.99 -20.24 -22.10
C LYS A 653 -22.01 -21.36 -22.50
N THR A 654 -20.86 -21.44 -21.83
CA THR A 654 -19.85 -22.48 -22.09
C THR A 654 -20.05 -23.77 -21.28
N MET A 655 -21.01 -23.76 -20.35
CA MET A 655 -21.27 -24.85 -19.42
C MET A 655 -22.53 -25.64 -19.81
N LYS A 656 -22.63 -26.87 -19.34
CA LYS A 656 -23.73 -27.77 -19.65
C LYS A 656 -24.98 -27.40 -18.85
N LYS A 657 -26.15 -27.59 -19.45
CA LYS A 657 -27.42 -27.54 -18.72
C LYS A 657 -27.39 -28.51 -17.52
N GLY A 658 -27.87 -28.05 -16.38
CA GLY A 658 -27.84 -28.79 -15.11
C GLY A 658 -26.59 -28.57 -14.27
N GLU A 659 -25.52 -27.98 -14.82
CA GLU A 659 -24.43 -27.43 -14.01
C GLU A 659 -24.90 -26.14 -13.31
N ASN A 660 -24.28 -25.79 -12.18
CA ASN A 660 -24.70 -24.69 -11.29
C ASN A 660 -23.57 -23.68 -11.11
N ILE A 661 -23.87 -22.41 -11.35
CA ILE A 661 -23.01 -21.26 -11.07
C ILE A 661 -23.64 -20.47 -9.92
N VAL A 662 -22.85 -20.09 -8.91
CA VAL A 662 -23.28 -19.08 -7.93
C VAL A 662 -22.57 -17.76 -8.23
N LEU A 663 -23.36 -16.74 -8.54
CA LEU A 663 -22.94 -15.37 -8.72
C LEU A 663 -23.07 -14.60 -7.39
N ASN A 664 -21.96 -14.03 -6.92
CA ASN A 664 -21.97 -13.12 -5.78
C ASN A 664 -22.47 -11.73 -6.20
N LEU A 665 -23.73 -11.40 -5.88
CA LEU A 665 -24.29 -10.09 -6.13
C LEU A 665 -23.89 -9.13 -4.99
N SER A 666 -22.67 -8.63 -5.07
CA SER A 666 -21.93 -8.00 -3.97
C SER A 666 -22.56 -6.74 -3.34
N GLY A 667 -23.52 -6.12 -4.03
CA GLY A 667 -24.14 -4.85 -3.66
C GLY A 667 -25.22 -4.40 -4.64
N ARG A 668 -26.09 -3.49 -4.19
CA ARG A 668 -27.19 -2.90 -4.98
C ARG A 668 -26.80 -1.59 -5.67
N GLY A 669 -27.48 -1.31 -6.78
CA GLY A 669 -27.14 -0.24 -7.72
C GLY A 669 -27.75 1.12 -7.46
N ASP A 670 -28.42 1.36 -6.33
CA ASP A 670 -29.03 2.67 -6.04
C ASP A 670 -28.02 3.82 -6.18
N LYS A 671 -26.76 3.58 -5.78
CA LYS A 671 -25.67 4.55 -5.86
C LYS A 671 -25.21 4.84 -7.30
N ASP A 672 -25.51 3.94 -8.23
CA ASP A 672 -24.95 3.94 -9.59
C ASP A 672 -25.94 4.45 -10.63
N VAL A 673 -27.23 4.62 -10.29
CA VAL A 673 -28.27 5.03 -11.26
C VAL A 673 -27.90 6.34 -11.97
N GLN A 674 -27.38 7.33 -11.24
CA GLN A 674 -26.94 8.58 -11.85
C GLN A 674 -25.73 8.37 -12.77
N SER A 675 -24.72 7.61 -12.32
CA SER A 675 -23.53 7.30 -13.14
C SER A 675 -23.91 6.55 -14.43
N VAL A 676 -24.87 5.63 -14.36
CA VAL A 676 -25.40 4.94 -15.53
C VAL A 676 -26.11 5.92 -16.45
N ALA A 677 -26.96 6.81 -15.92
CA ALA A 677 -27.62 7.84 -16.72
C ALA A 677 -26.62 8.76 -17.43
N ASP A 678 -25.52 9.11 -16.76
CA ASP A 678 -24.46 9.97 -17.30
C ASP A 678 -23.60 9.25 -18.36
N ALA A 679 -23.40 7.93 -18.21
CA ALA A 679 -22.58 7.13 -19.13
C ALA A 679 -23.35 6.63 -20.38
N LEU A 680 -24.67 6.47 -20.28
CA LEU A 680 -25.52 5.96 -21.37
C LEU A 680 -25.45 6.77 -22.68
N PRO A 681 -25.37 8.11 -22.69
CA PRO A 681 -25.20 8.87 -23.92
C PRO A 681 -23.99 8.44 -24.75
N GLU A 682 -22.91 7.97 -24.11
CA GLU A 682 -21.70 7.51 -24.79
C GLU A 682 -21.69 5.99 -25.03
N LEU A 683 -21.98 5.19 -24.01
CA LEU A 683 -21.86 3.73 -24.06
C LEU A 683 -23.13 3.04 -24.56
N GLY A 684 -24.30 3.65 -24.35
CA GLY A 684 -25.60 3.13 -24.75
C GLY A 684 -25.71 2.78 -26.24
N PRO A 685 -25.29 3.66 -27.17
CA PRO A 685 -25.25 3.36 -28.60
C PRO A 685 -24.39 2.15 -28.95
N LYS A 686 -23.28 1.92 -28.22
CA LYS A 686 -22.36 0.79 -28.46
C LYS A 686 -22.97 -0.56 -28.09
N ILE A 687 -23.91 -0.58 -27.14
CA ILE A 687 -24.53 -1.80 -26.59
C ILE A 687 -26.03 -1.93 -26.91
N GLY A 688 -26.56 -1.06 -27.76
CA GLY A 688 -27.98 -1.04 -28.10
C GLY A 688 -28.89 -0.82 -26.87
N TRP A 689 -28.54 0.14 -26.02
CA TRP A 689 -29.32 0.50 -24.84
C TRP A 689 -29.47 2.02 -24.73
N ASP A 690 -30.66 2.52 -25.06
CA ASP A 690 -30.98 3.94 -24.98
C ASP A 690 -32.15 4.14 -24.02
N LEU A 691 -31.91 4.89 -22.94
CA LEU A 691 -32.91 5.30 -21.95
C LEU A 691 -33.08 6.81 -21.88
N ARG A 692 -32.52 7.55 -22.86
CA ARG A 692 -32.65 9.01 -22.90
C ARG A 692 -34.13 9.36 -23.03
N PHE A 693 -34.59 10.19 -22.10
CA PHE A 693 -35.91 10.83 -22.12
C PHE A 693 -35.84 12.17 -22.84
#